data_AF-A0A839JI87-F1
#
_entry.id   AF-A0A839JI87-F1
#
_cell.length_a   1.000
_cell.length_b   1.000
_cell.length_c   1.000
_cell.angle_alpha   90.00
_cell.angle_beta   90.00
_cell.angle_gamma   90.00
#
_symmetry.space_group_name_H-M   'P 1'
#
loop_
_entity.id
_entity.type
_entity.pdbx_description
1 polymer ?
#
loop_
_entity_poly.entity_id
_entity_poly.type
_entity_poly.pdbx_seq_one_letter_code
_entity_poly.pdbx_strand_id
1 'polypeptide(L)'
;MEKAPHNTGEDTPPESQELNQFEKMAQKVGEFCSATKERSKNDTERTLRSFYESDNIPQNQNGNLILDPNAILLPTEGYLGHVIEDKIITTPEDAAFLSSSEEIDLSRNNKISAELLRRCLSVDPYYLIASRHMHEDNPNGGILQAVRLYYNSEEDIRNNRADFGGGASIHSKSDLVRGLNQLEENGALGELQDTEKQRLAEFREITSPQSFVEKIRDTIYETQIDGKKCILPVDNIVRFLSLSPENLKDICITDPDGKIGQLSKTEFAYAASEYLKKNKITENYVFSDNIERRINSLTSGQYIDFSAVNKLLETEDTLYEKVELNPELHDVILEQMPDGLSGLEKAAYIYAKMCTILTYDNKFMAANQEGEAAEKHKSLDYVGQISPDNNEVVCFEFNMIYAKMLDEQGLHFKSEYKNAMGEDYGDGHANLEFRDGKFIVRADSVASILGGDIARAKLGLPLTGFECESPNPRTQKEFQDKVSAMYELVQSQERDNDPWNEYDSLTENLHPVEFDEKKTILLDRLKSTNLRGIDAMSYALQLRKTLFSEQERKDNVSIVVLRNNAVNGDGPKLEAGAVIAMSGSNLDNRDGNTSYYYLSSERELTSLTLEDIKSKLDDGTFEYIERKDPKIPGTVEPDEGKGE
;
A
#
# COMPACT_ATOMS: atom_id res chain seq x y z
N MET A 1 -59.29 -29.27 -43.35
CA MET A 1 -57.91 -29.43 -43.84
C MET A 1 -57.21 -28.12 -43.56
N GLU A 2 -56.14 -28.00 -42.78
CA GLU A 2 -55.32 -28.93 -42.01
C GLU A 2 -54.47 -28.08 -41.04
N LYS A 3 -54.50 -28.47 -39.76
CA LYS A 3 -53.40 -28.55 -38.79
C LYS A 3 -52.40 -27.41 -38.58
N ALA A 4 -52.26 -27.08 -37.28
CA ALA A 4 -51.14 -26.42 -36.63
C ALA A 4 -49.78 -27.13 -36.87
N PRO A 5 -48.68 -26.50 -36.41
CA PRO A 5 -48.10 -27.04 -35.18
C PRO A 5 -47.79 -25.98 -34.09
N HIS A 6 -47.90 -26.47 -32.86
CA HIS A 6 -47.34 -25.91 -31.64
C HIS A 6 -45.84 -25.65 -31.76
N ASN A 7 -45.37 -24.58 -31.13
CA ASN A 7 -44.15 -24.69 -30.33
C ASN A 7 -44.28 -23.85 -29.05
N THR A 8 -43.91 -24.48 -27.95
CA THR A 8 -43.92 -24.04 -26.56
C THR A 8 -42.70 -23.18 -26.26
N GLY A 9 -42.91 -22.00 -25.67
CA GLY A 9 -41.89 -21.21 -25.01
C GLY A 9 -42.53 -20.58 -23.78
N GLU A 10 -42.04 -20.97 -22.61
CA GLU A 10 -42.52 -20.53 -21.30
C GLU A 10 -42.31 -19.02 -21.12
N ASP A 11 -43.41 -18.29 -20.89
CA ASP A 11 -43.38 -16.92 -20.39
C ASP A 11 -42.85 -16.95 -18.93
N THR A 12 -41.56 -16.70 -18.77
CA THR A 12 -40.99 -16.32 -17.47
C THR A 12 -41.27 -14.83 -17.26
N PRO A 13 -41.95 -14.40 -16.17
CA PRO A 13 -42.18 -12.99 -15.93
C PRO A 13 -40.84 -12.27 -15.66
N PRO A 14 -40.72 -10.97 -16.00
CA PRO A 14 -39.49 -10.24 -15.73
C PRO A 14 -39.23 -10.21 -14.23
N GLU A 15 -37.99 -10.52 -13.84
CA GLU A 15 -37.48 -10.36 -12.48
C GLU A 15 -37.90 -8.99 -11.93
N SER A 16 -38.62 -9.03 -10.83
CA SER A 16 -39.01 -7.86 -10.06
C SER A 16 -37.79 -7.02 -9.72
N GLN A 17 -37.76 -5.76 -10.15
CA GLN A 17 -36.86 -4.75 -9.61
C GLN A 17 -37.07 -4.68 -8.09
N GLU A 18 -36.16 -5.29 -7.32
CA GLU A 18 -36.09 -5.06 -5.88
C GLU A 18 -35.72 -3.59 -5.64
N LEU A 19 -36.68 -2.81 -5.16
CA LEU A 19 -36.43 -1.46 -4.63
C LEU A 19 -35.27 -1.49 -3.62
N ASN A 20 -34.37 -0.51 -3.70
CA ASN A 20 -33.25 -0.36 -2.79
C ASN A 20 -33.78 -0.23 -1.34
N GLN A 21 -33.08 -0.83 -0.36
CA GLN A 21 -33.41 -0.76 1.06
C GLN A 21 -33.69 0.68 1.54
N PHE A 22 -32.95 1.68 1.01
CA PHE A 22 -33.18 3.09 1.31
C PHE A 22 -34.42 3.69 0.64
N GLU A 23 -34.80 3.21 -0.56
CA GLU A 23 -36.04 3.62 -1.24
C GLU A 23 -37.28 3.05 -0.54
N LYS A 24 -37.19 1.82 -0.01
CA LYS A 24 -38.21 1.21 0.85
C LYS A 24 -38.36 1.97 2.18
N MET A 25 -37.28 2.60 2.69
CA MET A 25 -37.28 3.40 3.92
C MET A 25 -37.91 4.79 3.73
N ALA A 26 -37.75 5.43 2.57
CA ALA A 26 -38.36 6.73 2.27
C ALA A 26 -39.91 6.69 2.25
N GLN A 27 -40.52 5.51 2.04
CA GLN A 27 -41.98 5.34 2.01
C GLN A 27 -42.63 5.09 3.38
N LYS A 28 -41.87 4.87 4.46
CA LYS A 28 -42.39 4.54 5.81
C LYS A 28 -42.18 5.64 6.85
N VAL A 29 -42.13 6.90 6.43
CA VAL A 29 -42.14 8.05 7.35
C VAL A 29 -43.58 8.36 7.74
N GLY A 30 -44.11 7.64 8.73
CA GLY A 30 -45.45 7.91 9.26
C GLY A 30 -46.06 6.72 9.98
N GLU A 31 -45.58 6.44 11.19
CA GLU A 31 -46.26 5.83 12.35
C GLU A 31 -45.24 5.13 13.24
N PHE A 32 -45.43 5.23 14.56
CA PHE A 32 -44.53 4.81 15.66
C PHE A 32 -43.41 5.78 16.05
N CYS A 33 -43.83 6.93 16.61
CA CYS A 33 -43.01 7.75 17.50
C CYS A 33 -43.81 8.05 18.77
N SER A 34 -43.89 7.11 19.71
CA SER A 34 -44.38 7.40 21.06
C SER A 34 -43.96 6.41 22.16
N ALA A 35 -43.30 5.29 21.86
CA ALA A 35 -43.02 4.26 22.88
C ALA A 35 -41.62 4.34 23.52
N THR A 36 -40.62 4.94 22.88
CA THR A 36 -39.22 4.90 23.33
C THR A 36 -38.82 6.05 24.26
N LYS A 37 -39.54 7.18 24.24
CA LYS A 37 -39.20 8.36 25.08
C LYS A 37 -39.65 8.26 26.55
N GLU A 38 -40.56 7.36 26.90
CA GLU A 38 -41.08 7.25 28.28
C GLU A 38 -40.36 6.23 29.16
N ARG A 39 -39.51 5.35 28.61
CA ARG A 39 -38.90 4.26 29.39
C ARG A 39 -37.63 4.65 30.16
N SER A 40 -36.97 5.76 29.82
CA SER A 40 -35.71 6.17 30.48
C SER A 40 -35.89 6.93 31.82
N LYS A 41 -37.13 7.13 32.29
CA LYS A 41 -37.41 7.92 33.52
C LYS A 41 -37.78 7.10 34.75
N ASN A 42 -37.97 5.79 34.64
CA ASN A 42 -38.48 4.96 35.75
C ASN A 42 -37.52 3.88 36.28
N ASP A 43 -36.31 3.74 35.73
CA ASP A 43 -35.26 2.93 36.37
C ASP A 43 -34.38 3.81 37.26
N THR A 44 -34.77 3.97 38.51
CA THR A 44 -33.88 4.43 39.58
C THR A 44 -32.68 3.46 39.71
N GLU A 45 -31.55 3.87 39.14
CA GLU A 45 -30.14 3.55 39.51
C GLU A 45 -29.84 2.15 40.06
N ARG A 46 -30.02 1.07 39.27
CA ARG A 46 -29.23 -0.14 39.50
C ARG A 46 -27.83 0.05 38.90
N THR A 47 -26.84 0.26 39.75
CA THR A 47 -25.42 0.29 39.36
C THR A 47 -24.90 -1.13 39.08
N LEU A 48 -23.85 -1.28 38.28
CA LEU A 48 -23.30 -2.62 38.00
C LEU A 48 -22.82 -3.28 39.29
N ARG A 49 -22.29 -2.46 40.22
CA ARG A 49 -21.90 -2.86 41.57
C ARG A 49 -22.99 -3.63 42.32
N SER A 50 -24.25 -3.26 42.18
CA SER A 50 -25.36 -3.94 42.87
C SER A 50 -25.52 -5.43 42.53
N PHE A 51 -25.05 -5.86 41.34
CA PHE A 51 -25.10 -7.27 40.96
C PHE A 51 -24.05 -8.13 41.67
N TYR A 52 -22.94 -7.53 42.11
CA TYR A 52 -21.89 -8.21 42.89
C TYR A 52 -22.28 -8.39 44.37
N GLU A 53 -23.26 -7.63 44.86
CA GLU A 53 -23.79 -7.73 46.23
C GLU A 53 -24.87 -8.80 46.37
N SER A 54 -25.34 -9.37 45.26
CA SER A 54 -26.42 -10.36 45.26
C SER A 54 -25.98 -11.70 45.85
N ASP A 55 -26.76 -12.24 46.79
CA ASP A 55 -26.56 -13.62 47.28
C ASP A 55 -26.85 -14.68 46.21
N ASN A 56 -27.46 -14.30 45.09
CA ASN A 56 -27.83 -15.17 43.97
C ASN A 56 -27.13 -14.74 42.67
N ILE A 57 -25.80 -14.76 42.65
CA ILE A 57 -25.01 -14.52 41.43
C ILE A 57 -25.28 -15.67 40.44
N PRO A 58 -25.60 -15.40 39.16
CA PRO A 58 -25.84 -16.45 38.17
C PRO A 58 -24.60 -17.33 37.93
N GLN A 59 -24.83 -18.57 37.52
CA GLN A 59 -23.79 -19.55 37.21
C GLN A 59 -23.79 -19.88 35.72
N ASN A 60 -22.62 -20.17 35.16
CA ASN A 60 -22.49 -20.72 33.82
C ASN A 60 -22.86 -22.22 33.79
N GLN A 61 -22.83 -22.83 32.60
CA GLN A 61 -23.20 -24.24 32.40
C GLN A 61 -22.35 -25.23 33.20
N ASN A 62 -21.15 -24.84 33.62
CA ASN A 62 -20.25 -25.65 34.45
C ASN A 62 -20.47 -25.41 35.95
N GLY A 63 -21.45 -24.59 36.34
CA GLY A 63 -21.73 -24.23 37.73
C GLY A 63 -20.83 -23.14 38.32
N ASN A 64 -19.96 -22.52 37.52
CA ASN A 64 -19.08 -21.45 37.99
C ASN A 64 -19.81 -20.10 37.99
N LEU A 65 -19.57 -19.27 39.01
CA LEU A 65 -20.15 -17.93 39.07
C LEU A 65 -19.66 -17.06 37.90
N ILE A 66 -20.58 -16.37 37.24
CA ILE A 66 -20.26 -15.52 36.08
C ILE A 66 -19.85 -14.08 36.44
N LEU A 67 -19.96 -13.75 37.73
CA LEU A 67 -19.46 -12.52 38.32
C LEU A 67 -18.58 -12.88 39.52
N ASP A 68 -17.46 -12.20 39.69
CA ASP A 68 -16.61 -12.41 40.86
C ASP A 68 -17.17 -11.63 42.06
N PRO A 69 -17.67 -12.30 43.13
CA PRO A 69 -18.20 -11.61 44.30
C PRO A 69 -17.16 -10.71 44.98
N ASN A 70 -15.86 -10.97 44.81
CA ASN A 70 -14.80 -10.14 45.39
C ASN A 70 -14.64 -8.80 44.68
N ALA A 71 -15.24 -8.62 43.49
CA ALA A 71 -15.26 -7.33 42.81
C ALA A 71 -15.88 -6.23 43.68
N ILE A 72 -16.82 -6.57 44.58
CA ILE A 72 -17.43 -5.59 45.50
C ILE A 72 -16.40 -4.88 46.39
N LEU A 73 -15.26 -5.52 46.65
CA LEU A 73 -14.17 -5.00 47.47
C LEU A 73 -13.33 -3.94 46.76
N LEU A 74 -13.51 -3.75 45.44
CA LEU A 74 -12.86 -2.68 44.71
C LEU A 74 -13.26 -1.32 45.31
N PRO A 75 -12.39 -0.30 45.28
CA PRO A 75 -12.76 1.03 45.75
C PRO A 75 -13.90 1.63 44.93
N THR A 76 -14.70 2.51 45.53
CA THR A 76 -15.79 3.24 44.84
C THR A 76 -15.27 4.44 44.04
N GLU A 77 -14.06 4.91 44.32
CA GLU A 77 -13.42 6.05 43.67
C GLU A 77 -12.08 5.66 43.05
N GLY A 78 -11.64 6.44 42.06
CA GLY A 78 -10.38 6.22 41.34
C GLY A 78 -10.50 5.21 40.20
N TYR A 79 -9.37 4.90 39.57
CA TYR A 79 -9.32 4.09 38.34
C TYR A 79 -10.07 2.76 38.46
N LEU A 80 -9.88 2.02 39.57
CA LEU A 80 -10.54 0.72 39.77
C LEU A 80 -12.06 0.83 40.07
N GLY A 81 -12.50 1.96 40.63
CA GLY A 81 -13.92 2.26 40.84
C GLY A 81 -14.66 2.51 39.51
N HIS A 82 -13.99 3.11 38.53
CA HIS A 82 -14.57 3.23 37.17
C HIS A 82 -14.64 1.87 36.47
N VAL A 83 -13.64 1.01 36.66
CA VAL A 83 -13.58 -0.31 36.01
C VAL A 83 -14.77 -1.21 36.39
N ILE A 84 -15.20 -1.22 37.66
CA ILE A 84 -16.36 -2.02 38.09
C ILE A 84 -17.70 -1.49 37.56
N GLU A 85 -17.78 -0.23 37.14
CA GLU A 85 -19.02 0.33 36.57
C GLU A 85 -19.08 0.19 35.04
N ASP A 86 -17.95 0.01 34.36
CA ASP A 86 -17.85 -0.02 32.90
C ASP A 86 -17.47 -1.40 32.32
N LYS A 87 -17.09 -2.36 33.16
CA LYS A 87 -16.69 -3.72 32.73
C LYS A 87 -17.32 -4.81 33.56
N ILE A 88 -17.54 -5.96 32.94
CA ILE A 88 -17.93 -7.17 33.65
C ILE A 88 -16.69 -7.78 34.30
N ILE A 89 -16.63 -7.75 35.62
CA ILE A 89 -15.64 -8.48 36.41
C ILE A 89 -16.15 -9.89 36.65
N THR A 90 -15.45 -10.88 36.09
CA THR A 90 -15.82 -12.29 36.18
C THR A 90 -14.78 -13.12 36.95
N THR A 91 -15.17 -14.32 37.38
CA THR A 91 -14.27 -15.26 38.05
C THR A 91 -13.19 -15.79 37.10
N PRO A 92 -12.05 -16.26 37.62
CA PRO A 92 -11.02 -16.91 36.80
C PRO A 92 -11.55 -18.07 35.96
N GLU A 93 -12.42 -18.90 36.53
CA GLU A 93 -13.01 -20.08 35.89
C GLU A 93 -13.93 -19.68 34.75
N ASP A 94 -14.73 -18.63 34.94
CA ASP A 94 -15.64 -18.15 33.91
C ASP A 94 -14.92 -17.36 32.80
N ALA A 95 -13.87 -16.60 33.12
CA ALA A 95 -13.00 -16.00 32.09
C ALA A 95 -12.37 -17.06 31.18
N ALA A 96 -11.91 -18.18 31.75
CA ALA A 96 -11.39 -19.31 31.00
C ALA A 96 -12.49 -19.99 30.15
N PHE A 97 -13.72 -20.07 30.67
CA PHE A 97 -14.88 -20.58 29.93
C PHE A 97 -15.22 -19.70 28.72
N LEU A 98 -15.31 -18.37 28.91
CA LEU A 98 -15.54 -17.43 27.81
C LEU A 98 -14.45 -17.53 26.74
N SER A 99 -13.19 -17.65 27.16
CA SER A 99 -12.02 -17.76 26.26
C SER A 99 -11.95 -19.08 25.49
N SER A 100 -12.59 -20.14 25.99
CA SER A 100 -12.61 -21.47 25.37
C SER A 100 -13.96 -21.83 24.72
N SER A 101 -14.92 -20.92 24.79
CA SER A 101 -16.23 -21.07 24.16
C SER A 101 -16.14 -21.04 22.63
N GLU A 102 -17.19 -21.56 21.97
CA GLU A 102 -17.33 -21.46 20.53
C GLU A 102 -17.23 -20.00 20.07
N GLU A 103 -16.46 -19.76 19.02
CA GLU A 103 -16.26 -18.43 18.44
C GLU A 103 -17.09 -18.26 17.17
N ILE A 104 -17.68 -17.09 17.02
CA ILE A 104 -18.36 -16.64 15.81
C ILE A 104 -17.39 -15.77 15.01
N ASP A 105 -17.21 -16.10 13.73
CA ASP A 105 -16.40 -15.33 12.78
C ASP A 105 -17.29 -14.33 12.04
N LEU A 106 -17.07 -13.04 12.29
CA LEU A 106 -17.89 -11.93 11.79
C LEU A 106 -17.28 -11.23 10.57
N SER A 107 -16.27 -11.84 9.94
CA SER A 107 -15.40 -11.28 8.88
C SER A 107 -14.29 -10.34 9.39
N ARG A 108 -13.15 -10.33 8.68
CA ARG A 108 -11.88 -9.64 9.06
C ARG A 108 -11.17 -10.19 10.30
N ASN A 109 -11.11 -11.53 10.46
CA ASN A 109 -10.43 -12.20 11.60
C ASN A 109 -10.94 -11.74 12.98
N ASN A 110 -12.13 -11.16 13.06
CA ASN A 110 -12.74 -10.75 14.31
C ASN A 110 -13.60 -11.89 14.84
N LYS A 111 -13.10 -12.57 15.88
CA LYS A 111 -13.72 -13.74 16.50
C LYS A 111 -14.34 -13.33 17.82
N ILE A 112 -15.60 -13.70 18.02
CA ILE A 112 -16.34 -13.33 19.23
C ILE A 112 -16.90 -14.57 19.90
N SER A 113 -16.72 -14.66 21.22
CA SER A 113 -17.33 -15.71 22.04
C SER A 113 -18.85 -15.74 21.86
N ALA A 114 -19.37 -16.87 21.37
CA ALA A 114 -20.80 -17.13 21.25
C ALA A 114 -21.50 -17.03 22.61
N GLU A 115 -20.82 -17.47 23.67
CA GLU A 115 -21.32 -17.38 25.03
C GLU A 115 -21.42 -15.92 25.51
N LEU A 116 -20.41 -15.09 25.24
CA LEU A 116 -20.46 -13.67 25.58
C LEU A 116 -21.64 -12.96 24.90
N LEU A 117 -21.90 -13.29 23.64
CA LEU A 117 -23.05 -12.78 22.88
C LEU A 117 -24.37 -13.20 23.53
N ARG A 118 -24.56 -14.48 23.86
CA ARG A 118 -25.78 -14.97 24.53
C ARG A 118 -26.05 -14.22 25.84
N ARG A 119 -25.01 -14.01 26.65
CA ARG A 119 -25.15 -13.31 27.94
C ARG A 119 -25.59 -11.86 27.80
N CYS A 120 -25.26 -11.18 26.69
CA CYS A 120 -25.79 -9.84 26.40
C CYS A 120 -27.32 -9.80 26.29
N LEU A 121 -27.97 -10.94 26.03
CA LEU A 121 -29.43 -11.07 26.02
C LEU A 121 -29.96 -11.69 27.31
N SER A 122 -29.32 -12.75 27.82
CA SER A 122 -29.87 -13.58 28.90
C SER A 122 -29.49 -13.16 30.31
N VAL A 123 -28.44 -12.34 30.47
CA VAL A 123 -27.87 -11.96 31.77
C VAL A 123 -27.96 -10.44 32.00
N ASP A 124 -28.69 -10.03 33.02
CA ASP A 124 -28.97 -8.63 33.36
C ASP A 124 -27.72 -7.71 33.42
N PRO A 125 -26.65 -8.02 34.17
CA PRO A 125 -25.46 -7.16 34.22
C PRO A 125 -24.76 -7.02 32.86
N TYR A 126 -24.74 -8.07 32.05
CA TYR A 126 -24.14 -8.04 30.71
C TYR A 126 -24.98 -7.17 29.77
N TYR A 127 -26.30 -7.35 29.78
CA TYR A 127 -27.23 -6.50 29.03
C TYR A 127 -27.13 -5.03 29.45
N LEU A 128 -27.05 -4.74 30.76
CA LEU A 128 -26.98 -3.37 31.27
C LEU A 128 -25.77 -2.61 30.70
N ILE A 129 -24.59 -3.23 30.71
CA ILE A 129 -23.37 -2.62 30.16
C ILE A 129 -23.42 -2.53 28.64
N ALA A 130 -23.84 -3.61 27.97
CA ALA A 130 -23.97 -3.60 26.52
C ALA A 130 -24.95 -2.52 26.06
N SER A 131 -26.15 -2.43 26.65
CA SER A 131 -27.16 -1.41 26.33
C SER A 131 -26.62 0.00 26.58
N ARG A 132 -25.98 0.25 27.74
CA ARG A 132 -25.35 1.55 28.03
C ARG A 132 -24.40 1.99 26.91
N HIS A 133 -23.43 1.15 26.55
CA HIS A 133 -22.46 1.47 25.50
C HIS A 133 -23.07 1.50 24.08
N MET A 134 -24.17 0.77 23.85
CA MET A 134 -24.93 0.85 22.59
C MET A 134 -25.62 2.22 22.44
N HIS A 135 -26.08 2.84 23.53
CA HIS A 135 -26.70 4.18 23.52
C HIS A 135 -25.67 5.32 23.57
N GLU A 136 -24.50 5.10 24.12
CA GLU A 136 -23.43 6.11 24.18
C GLU A 136 -22.74 6.31 22.82
N ASP A 137 -22.32 7.54 22.54
CA ASP A 137 -21.31 7.82 21.52
C ASP A 137 -19.92 7.53 22.13
N ASN A 138 -19.59 6.23 22.18
CA ASN A 138 -18.33 5.73 22.72
C ASN A 138 -17.38 5.26 21.59
N PRO A 139 -16.73 6.18 20.85
CA PRO A 139 -15.90 5.82 19.70
C PRO A 139 -14.61 5.06 20.08
N ASN A 140 -14.20 5.09 21.35
CA ASN A 140 -12.93 4.51 21.82
C ASN A 140 -13.09 3.31 22.77
N GLY A 141 -14.32 2.97 23.17
CA GLY A 141 -14.62 1.85 24.05
C GLY A 141 -15.27 0.70 23.29
N GLY A 142 -14.87 -0.53 23.64
CA GLY A 142 -15.63 -1.72 23.22
C GLY A 142 -17.02 -1.72 23.87
N ILE A 143 -17.98 -2.40 23.23
CA ILE A 143 -19.35 -2.52 23.74
C ILE A 143 -19.40 -3.30 25.06
N LEU A 144 -18.57 -4.33 25.18
CA LEU A 144 -18.52 -5.13 26.38
C LEU A 144 -17.12 -5.72 26.56
N GLN A 145 -16.63 -5.72 27.80
CA GLN A 145 -15.45 -6.46 28.20
C GLN A 145 -15.78 -7.25 29.46
N ALA A 146 -15.61 -8.57 29.38
CA ALA A 146 -15.62 -9.46 30.53
C ALA A 146 -14.17 -9.80 30.89
N VAL A 147 -13.72 -9.35 32.06
CA VAL A 147 -12.33 -9.41 32.51
C VAL A 147 -12.22 -10.14 33.83
N ARG A 148 -11.12 -10.89 34.01
CA ARG A 148 -10.79 -11.53 35.29
C ARG A 148 -10.13 -10.53 36.22
N LEU A 149 -10.48 -10.59 37.51
CA LEU A 149 -9.79 -9.90 38.60
C LEU A 149 -8.58 -10.73 39.07
N TYR A 150 -7.40 -10.12 39.13
CA TYR A 150 -6.16 -10.69 39.64
C TYR A 150 -5.79 -10.08 40.99
N TYR A 151 -5.67 -10.92 42.01
CA TYR A 151 -5.35 -10.51 43.37
C TYR A 151 -4.75 -11.68 44.16
N ASN A 152 -3.92 -11.38 45.16
CA ASN A 152 -3.36 -12.39 46.07
C ASN A 152 -4.16 -12.50 47.39
N SER A 153 -4.87 -11.43 47.76
CA SER A 153 -5.70 -11.36 48.97
C SER A 153 -6.82 -10.33 48.79
N GLU A 154 -7.90 -10.44 49.59
CA GLU A 154 -8.95 -9.41 49.62
C GLU A 154 -8.42 -8.02 50.03
N GLU A 155 -7.39 -8.00 50.89
CA GLU A 155 -6.74 -6.75 51.31
C GLU A 155 -6.02 -6.06 50.14
N ASP A 156 -5.54 -6.81 49.15
CA ASP A 156 -4.96 -6.24 47.94
C ASP A 156 -6.02 -5.55 47.08
N ILE A 157 -7.22 -6.13 46.97
CA ILE A 157 -8.33 -5.49 46.24
C ILE A 157 -8.69 -4.17 46.91
N ARG A 158 -8.88 -4.17 48.24
CA ARG A 158 -9.22 -2.96 49.02
C ARG A 158 -8.14 -1.88 48.94
N ASN A 159 -6.88 -2.26 48.78
CA ASN A 159 -5.72 -1.35 48.73
C ASN A 159 -5.29 -0.98 47.29
N ASN A 160 -6.14 -1.16 46.27
CA ASN A 160 -5.81 -0.84 44.87
C ASN A 160 -4.57 -1.59 44.33
N ARG A 161 -4.30 -2.81 44.82
CA ARG A 161 -3.21 -3.68 44.36
C ARG A 161 -3.70 -4.87 43.52
N ALA A 162 -4.94 -4.81 43.04
CA ALA A 162 -5.50 -5.79 42.11
C ALA A 162 -5.34 -5.33 40.65
N ASP A 163 -5.33 -6.29 39.72
CA ASP A 163 -5.19 -6.06 38.28
C ASP A 163 -6.29 -6.77 37.48
N PHE A 164 -6.45 -6.44 36.20
CA PHE A 164 -7.49 -6.97 35.32
C PHE A 164 -6.88 -7.49 34.01
N GLY A 165 -7.34 -8.65 33.56
CA GLY A 165 -6.87 -9.20 32.28
C GLY A 165 -7.56 -10.51 31.92
N GLY A 166 -7.29 -11.03 30.73
CA GLY A 166 -7.97 -12.22 30.20
C GLY A 166 -9.48 -12.02 30.00
N GLY A 167 -10.15 -13.05 29.48
CA GLY A 167 -11.58 -13.04 29.21
C GLY A 167 -11.93 -12.74 27.75
N ALA A 168 -13.05 -12.07 27.51
CA ALA A 168 -13.61 -11.87 26.17
C ALA A 168 -14.22 -10.48 26.00
N SER A 169 -14.24 -9.98 24.76
CA SER A 169 -14.70 -8.64 24.44
C SER A 169 -15.51 -8.57 23.15
N ILE A 170 -16.37 -7.55 23.08
CA ILE A 170 -17.07 -7.15 21.86
C ILE A 170 -16.68 -5.71 21.58
N HIS A 171 -16.11 -5.45 20.40
CA HIS A 171 -15.44 -4.19 20.09
C HIS A 171 -16.35 -3.13 19.47
N SER A 172 -17.42 -3.52 18.79
CA SER A 172 -18.28 -2.59 18.07
C SER A 172 -19.77 -2.95 18.16
N LYS A 173 -20.63 -1.97 17.90
CA LYS A 173 -22.10 -2.15 17.92
C LYS A 173 -22.53 -3.10 16.81
N SER A 174 -21.93 -2.96 15.63
CA SER A 174 -22.18 -3.84 14.49
C SER A 174 -21.77 -5.28 14.79
N ASP A 175 -20.65 -5.50 15.49
CA ASP A 175 -20.20 -6.86 15.82
C ASP A 175 -21.16 -7.56 16.78
N LEU A 176 -21.63 -6.87 17.83
CA LEU A 176 -22.64 -7.41 18.74
C LEU A 176 -23.86 -7.91 17.95
N VAL A 177 -24.41 -7.07 17.07
CA VAL A 177 -25.65 -7.37 16.36
C VAL A 177 -25.44 -8.42 15.28
N ARG A 178 -24.34 -8.39 14.53
CA ARG A 178 -24.02 -9.44 13.55
C ARG A 178 -23.82 -10.79 14.21
N GLY A 179 -23.10 -10.83 15.33
CA GLY A 179 -22.91 -12.06 16.12
C GLY A 179 -24.23 -12.63 16.63
N LEU A 180 -25.10 -11.78 17.18
CA LEU A 180 -26.43 -12.20 17.62
C LEU A 180 -27.31 -12.68 16.46
N ASN A 181 -27.30 -12.00 15.31
CA ASN A 181 -28.05 -12.42 14.13
C ASN A 181 -27.57 -13.79 13.62
N GLN A 182 -26.26 -14.01 13.53
CA GLN A 182 -25.70 -15.29 13.08
C GLN A 182 -26.03 -16.44 14.04
N LEU A 183 -26.01 -16.17 15.36
CA LEU A 183 -26.47 -17.15 16.34
C LEU A 183 -27.97 -17.45 16.23
N GLU A 184 -28.80 -16.45 15.92
CA GLU A 184 -30.24 -16.64 15.69
C GLU A 184 -30.49 -17.48 14.43
N GLU A 185 -29.86 -17.11 13.31
CA GLU A 185 -30.01 -17.75 12.00
C GLU A 185 -29.59 -19.23 12.03
N ASN A 186 -28.52 -19.54 12.75
CA ASN A 186 -28.02 -20.91 12.89
C ASN A 186 -28.73 -21.70 14.02
N GLY A 187 -29.73 -21.11 14.69
CA GLY A 187 -30.47 -21.73 15.78
C GLY A 187 -29.70 -21.88 17.11
N ALA A 188 -28.49 -21.32 17.19
CA ALA A 188 -27.60 -21.40 18.36
C ALA A 188 -28.03 -20.51 19.54
N LEU A 189 -29.03 -19.63 19.35
CA LEU A 189 -29.71 -18.91 20.43
C LEU A 189 -30.84 -19.74 21.09
N GLY A 190 -31.34 -20.79 20.44
CA GLY A 190 -32.51 -21.53 20.93
C GLY A 190 -33.79 -20.68 20.96
N GLU A 191 -34.77 -21.10 21.77
CA GLU A 191 -36.02 -20.36 21.95
C GLU A 191 -35.82 -19.21 22.96
N LEU A 192 -35.80 -17.98 22.47
CA LEU A 192 -35.65 -16.78 23.28
C LEU A 192 -36.91 -16.47 24.11
N GLN A 193 -36.70 -16.07 25.36
CA GLN A 193 -37.74 -15.49 26.21
C GLN A 193 -38.18 -14.10 25.69
N ASP A 194 -39.35 -13.63 26.12
CA ASP A 194 -39.89 -12.33 25.67
C ASP A 194 -38.96 -11.15 26.04
N THR A 195 -38.28 -11.24 27.19
CA THR A 195 -37.27 -10.25 27.60
C THR A 195 -36.06 -10.27 26.67
N GLU A 196 -35.54 -11.44 26.32
CA GLU A 196 -34.40 -11.60 25.41
C GLU A 196 -34.73 -11.13 23.99
N LYS A 197 -35.94 -11.44 23.51
CA LYS A 197 -36.47 -10.93 22.22
C LYS A 197 -36.52 -9.41 22.22
N GLN A 198 -36.98 -8.80 23.33
CA GLN A 198 -37.01 -7.34 23.47
C GLN A 198 -35.60 -6.73 23.45
N ARG A 199 -34.63 -7.33 24.16
CA ARG A 199 -33.23 -6.89 24.19
C ARG A 199 -32.58 -6.98 22.80
N LEU A 200 -32.81 -8.07 22.08
CA LEU A 200 -32.30 -8.26 20.72
C LEU A 200 -32.91 -7.23 19.75
N ALA A 201 -34.22 -6.98 19.86
CA ALA A 201 -34.90 -5.98 19.05
C ALA A 201 -34.35 -4.56 19.28
N GLU A 202 -34.05 -4.19 20.52
CA GLU A 202 -33.43 -2.91 20.86
C GLU A 202 -32.04 -2.76 20.19
N PHE A 203 -31.16 -3.76 20.32
CA PHE A 203 -29.83 -3.69 19.70
C PHE A 203 -29.90 -3.57 18.17
N ARG A 204 -30.84 -4.29 17.55
CA ARG A 204 -31.13 -4.20 16.10
C ARG A 204 -31.63 -2.81 15.71
N GLU A 205 -32.51 -2.21 16.51
CA GLU A 205 -33.06 -0.88 16.24
C GLU A 205 -31.93 0.17 16.27
N ILE A 206 -31.13 0.20 17.33
CA ILE A 206 -30.04 1.19 17.53
C ILE A 206 -29.02 1.16 16.38
N THR A 207 -28.71 -0.03 15.86
CA THR A 207 -27.69 -0.23 14.80
C THR A 207 -28.27 -0.27 13.39
N SER A 208 -29.58 -0.08 13.25
CA SER A 208 -30.23 -0.20 11.94
C SER A 208 -29.82 0.93 10.98
N PRO A 209 -29.92 0.71 9.65
CA PRO A 209 -29.72 1.79 8.68
C PRO A 209 -30.72 2.94 8.86
N GLN A 210 -31.91 2.68 9.41
CA GLN A 210 -32.90 3.71 9.74
C GLN A 210 -32.37 4.65 10.82
N SER A 211 -31.81 4.09 11.91
CA SER A 211 -31.18 4.86 12.98
C SER A 211 -29.99 5.69 12.49
N PHE A 212 -29.23 5.17 11.51
CA PHE A 212 -28.20 5.96 10.84
C PHE A 212 -28.78 7.16 10.11
N VAL A 213 -29.80 6.95 9.26
CA VAL A 213 -30.46 8.02 8.49
C VAL A 213 -31.06 9.08 9.42
N GLU A 214 -31.66 8.68 10.53
CA GLU A 214 -32.21 9.60 11.52
C GLU A 214 -31.13 10.40 12.24
N LYS A 215 -29.99 9.77 12.59
CA LYS A 215 -28.88 10.46 13.26
C LYS A 215 -28.24 11.54 12.39
N ILE A 216 -28.14 11.30 11.07
CA ILE A 216 -27.45 12.23 10.16
C ILE A 216 -28.36 13.27 9.51
N ARG A 217 -29.68 13.16 9.72
CA ARG A 217 -30.65 14.06 9.11
C ARG A 217 -30.35 15.51 9.49
N ASP A 218 -30.33 16.39 8.50
CA ASP A 218 -30.06 17.83 8.66
C ASP A 218 -28.69 18.14 9.31
N THR A 219 -27.78 17.16 9.36
CA THR A 219 -26.42 17.37 9.85
C THR A 219 -25.50 17.84 8.73
N ILE A 220 -24.52 18.67 9.10
CA ILE A 220 -23.46 19.13 8.21
C ILE A 220 -22.11 18.72 8.76
N TYR A 221 -21.18 18.41 7.86
CA TYR A 221 -19.78 18.17 8.17
C TYR A 221 -18.92 19.21 7.48
N GLU A 222 -18.06 19.88 8.23
CA GLU A 222 -17.11 20.87 7.71
C GLU A 222 -15.70 20.29 7.69
N THR A 223 -15.01 20.41 6.56
CA THR A 223 -13.59 20.05 6.41
C THR A 223 -12.89 21.05 5.49
N GLN A 224 -11.59 20.89 5.31
CA GLN A 224 -10.80 21.67 4.35
C GLN A 224 -10.37 20.77 3.19
N ILE A 225 -10.47 21.30 1.97
CA ILE A 225 -10.07 20.64 0.73
C ILE A 225 -9.27 21.63 -0.10
N ASP A 226 -7.99 21.36 -0.29
CA ASP A 226 -7.02 22.19 -0.98
C ASP A 226 -7.07 23.66 -0.49
N GLY A 227 -7.06 23.84 0.84
CA GLY A 227 -7.14 25.15 1.51
C GLY A 227 -8.53 25.81 1.50
N LYS A 228 -9.52 25.22 0.83
CA LYS A 228 -10.90 25.74 0.76
C LYS A 228 -11.79 25.09 1.81
N LYS A 229 -12.64 25.88 2.47
CA LYS A 229 -13.67 25.35 3.35
C LYS A 229 -14.71 24.57 2.53
N CYS A 230 -14.88 23.29 2.84
CA CYS A 230 -15.88 22.40 2.24
C CYS A 230 -16.96 22.09 3.27
N ILE A 231 -18.23 22.17 2.86
CA ILE A 231 -19.39 21.84 3.69
C ILE A 231 -20.13 20.69 3.03
N LEU A 232 -20.18 19.55 3.70
CA LEU A 232 -20.93 18.37 3.30
C LEU A 232 -22.25 18.30 4.08
N PRO A 233 -23.40 18.51 3.42
CA PRO A 233 -24.67 18.01 3.94
C PRO A 233 -24.61 16.49 4.02
N VAL A 234 -24.65 15.92 5.23
CA VAL A 234 -24.36 14.49 5.44
C VAL A 234 -25.42 13.60 4.81
N ASP A 235 -26.65 14.11 4.62
CA ASP A 235 -27.71 13.45 3.84
C ASP A 235 -27.28 13.08 2.40
N ASN A 236 -26.29 13.78 1.84
CA ASN A 236 -25.73 13.43 0.54
C ASN A 236 -25.05 12.05 0.55
N ILE A 237 -24.54 11.58 1.71
CA ILE A 237 -23.99 10.23 1.86
C ILE A 237 -25.10 9.19 1.62
N VAL A 238 -26.26 9.37 2.24
CA VAL A 238 -27.40 8.45 2.06
C VAL A 238 -27.86 8.47 0.61
N ARG A 239 -27.97 9.65 0.00
CA ARG A 239 -28.32 9.78 -1.42
C ARG A 239 -27.35 9.01 -2.31
N PHE A 240 -26.05 9.16 -2.07
CA PHE A 240 -25.00 8.46 -2.81
C PHE A 240 -25.08 6.93 -2.64
N LEU A 241 -25.21 6.46 -1.39
CA LEU A 241 -25.34 5.03 -1.10
C LEU A 241 -26.60 4.44 -1.72
N SER A 242 -27.64 5.26 -1.90
CA SER A 242 -28.93 4.87 -2.46
C SER A 242 -28.97 4.82 -4.00
N LEU A 243 -27.92 5.28 -4.70
CA LEU A 243 -27.93 5.35 -6.16
C LEU A 243 -28.10 3.96 -6.80
N SER A 244 -28.84 3.90 -7.92
CA SER A 244 -28.86 2.72 -8.77
C SER A 244 -27.44 2.43 -9.31
N PRO A 245 -27.12 1.19 -9.70
CA PRO A 245 -25.83 0.86 -10.30
C PRO A 245 -25.46 1.74 -11.50
N GLU A 246 -26.44 2.11 -12.32
CA GLU A 246 -26.29 2.97 -13.51
C GLU A 246 -25.94 4.39 -13.09
N ASN A 247 -26.71 5.00 -12.18
CA ASN A 247 -26.44 6.36 -11.72
C ASN A 247 -25.11 6.47 -10.96
N LEU A 248 -24.75 5.42 -10.20
CA LEU A 248 -23.45 5.33 -9.53
C LEU A 248 -22.32 5.28 -10.56
N LYS A 249 -22.50 4.46 -11.61
CA LYS A 249 -21.55 4.42 -12.73
C LYS A 249 -21.46 5.78 -13.40
N ASP A 250 -22.56 6.46 -13.63
CA ASP A 250 -22.52 7.73 -14.33
C ASP A 250 -21.73 8.79 -13.55
N ILE A 251 -22.03 8.97 -12.27
CA ILE A 251 -21.34 9.95 -11.41
C ILE A 251 -19.87 9.59 -11.18
N CYS A 252 -19.57 8.33 -10.88
CA CYS A 252 -18.22 7.93 -10.50
C CYS A 252 -17.30 7.71 -11.72
N ILE A 253 -17.87 7.42 -12.90
CA ILE A 253 -17.11 6.87 -14.03
C ILE A 253 -17.19 7.76 -15.27
N THR A 254 -18.39 8.10 -15.72
CA THR A 254 -18.57 8.69 -17.05
C THR A 254 -18.60 10.22 -17.02
N ASP A 255 -18.99 10.82 -15.90
CA ASP A 255 -19.05 12.27 -15.73
C ASP A 255 -17.77 12.81 -15.05
N PRO A 256 -16.84 13.45 -15.78
CA PRO A 256 -15.64 14.05 -15.19
C PRO A 256 -15.97 15.18 -14.21
N ASP A 257 -17.05 15.93 -14.48
CA ASP A 257 -17.50 17.10 -13.71
C ASP A 257 -18.62 16.75 -12.72
N GLY A 258 -18.84 15.45 -12.48
CA GLY A 258 -19.92 14.93 -11.67
C GLY A 258 -20.01 15.59 -10.30
N LYS A 259 -21.23 15.92 -9.89
CA LYS A 259 -21.52 16.56 -8.61
C LYS A 259 -22.47 15.74 -7.77
N ILE A 260 -22.29 15.80 -6.46
CA ILE A 260 -23.18 15.20 -5.47
C ILE A 260 -23.66 16.33 -4.56
N GLY A 261 -24.89 16.77 -4.79
CA GLY A 261 -25.39 18.03 -4.25
C GLY A 261 -24.67 19.21 -4.90
N GLN A 262 -24.01 20.05 -4.10
CA GLN A 262 -23.25 21.20 -4.59
C GLN A 262 -21.74 20.93 -4.73
N LEU A 263 -21.27 19.79 -4.22
CA LEU A 263 -19.86 19.41 -4.21
C LEU A 263 -19.50 18.67 -5.50
N SER A 264 -18.29 18.89 -6.01
CA SER A 264 -17.69 17.98 -6.99
C SER A 264 -17.59 16.58 -6.40
N LYS A 265 -17.54 15.55 -7.26
CA LYS A 265 -17.42 14.16 -6.82
C LYS A 265 -16.18 13.94 -5.92
N THR A 266 -15.06 14.58 -6.22
CA THR A 266 -13.83 14.48 -5.41
C THR A 266 -13.99 15.16 -4.06
N GLU A 267 -14.56 16.37 -4.00
CA GLU A 267 -14.85 17.06 -2.73
C GLU A 267 -15.80 16.25 -1.86
N PHE A 268 -16.87 15.72 -2.46
CA PHE A 268 -17.81 14.84 -1.77
C PHE A 268 -17.11 13.59 -1.26
N ALA A 269 -16.35 12.89 -2.11
CA ALA A 269 -15.74 11.62 -1.75
C ALA A 269 -14.75 11.76 -0.60
N TYR A 270 -13.92 12.81 -0.62
CA TYR A 270 -13.02 13.13 0.48
C TYR A 270 -13.78 13.42 1.78
N ALA A 271 -14.71 14.38 1.76
CA ALA A 271 -15.45 14.79 2.96
C ALA A 271 -16.31 13.64 3.53
N ALA A 272 -16.95 12.85 2.66
CA ALA A 272 -17.74 11.70 3.06
C ALA A 272 -16.85 10.60 3.64
N SER A 273 -15.70 10.32 3.02
CA SER A 273 -14.71 9.36 3.51
C SER A 273 -14.23 9.71 4.91
N GLU A 274 -13.84 10.98 5.13
CA GLU A 274 -13.46 11.48 6.45
C GLU A 274 -14.59 11.34 7.48
N TYR A 275 -15.81 11.78 7.13
CA TYR A 275 -16.96 11.70 8.02
C TYR A 275 -17.27 10.24 8.41
N LEU A 276 -17.31 9.33 7.43
CA LEU A 276 -17.61 7.91 7.64
C LEU A 276 -16.57 7.24 8.56
N LYS A 277 -15.27 7.54 8.35
CA LYS A 277 -14.16 7.01 9.18
C LYS A 277 -14.18 7.61 10.60
N LYS A 278 -14.29 8.93 10.72
CA LYS A 278 -14.27 9.65 12.00
C LYS A 278 -15.44 9.23 12.91
N ASN A 279 -16.61 9.00 12.31
CA ASN A 279 -17.81 8.56 13.03
C ASN A 279 -17.97 7.02 13.07
N LYS A 280 -16.96 6.28 12.58
CA LYS A 280 -16.91 4.81 12.61
C LYS A 280 -18.22 4.17 12.16
N ILE A 281 -18.75 4.64 11.03
CA ILE A 281 -20.13 4.32 10.62
C ILE A 281 -20.35 2.81 10.43
N THR A 282 -19.36 2.08 9.92
CA THR A 282 -19.43 0.62 9.77
C THR A 282 -19.25 -0.16 11.07
N GLU A 283 -18.74 0.47 12.14
CA GLU A 283 -18.65 -0.14 13.49
C GLU A 283 -19.92 0.14 14.30
N ASN A 284 -20.65 1.21 13.97
CA ASN A 284 -21.82 1.67 14.70
C ASN A 284 -23.15 1.14 14.13
N TYR A 285 -23.18 0.77 12.85
CA TYR A 285 -24.39 0.39 12.13
C TYR A 285 -24.19 -0.88 11.32
N VAL A 286 -25.25 -1.67 11.18
CA VAL A 286 -25.29 -2.89 10.36
C VAL A 286 -25.99 -2.57 9.05
N PHE A 287 -25.25 -2.64 7.94
CA PHE A 287 -25.80 -2.44 6.59
C PHE A 287 -25.83 -3.75 5.82
N SER A 288 -26.49 -3.75 4.67
CA SER A 288 -26.37 -4.86 3.71
C SER A 288 -25.00 -4.86 3.04
N ASP A 289 -24.50 -6.04 2.64
CA ASP A 289 -23.20 -6.22 2.00
C ASP A 289 -22.95 -5.31 0.80
N ASN A 290 -24.00 -4.96 0.06
CA ASN A 290 -23.89 -4.03 -1.08
C ASN A 290 -23.51 -2.62 -0.58
N ILE A 291 -24.21 -2.12 0.43
CA ILE A 291 -23.96 -0.80 1.00
C ILE A 291 -22.60 -0.75 1.69
N GLU A 292 -22.21 -1.80 2.41
CA GLU A 292 -20.88 -1.86 3.04
C GLU A 292 -19.76 -1.88 2.01
N ARG A 293 -19.90 -2.65 0.93
CA ARG A 293 -18.95 -2.61 -0.20
C ARG A 293 -18.85 -1.22 -0.81
N ARG A 294 -19.97 -0.49 -0.95
CA ARG A 294 -19.97 0.88 -1.44
C ARG A 294 -19.28 1.84 -0.48
N ILE A 295 -19.54 1.75 0.83
CA ILE A 295 -18.84 2.54 1.85
C ILE A 295 -17.34 2.25 1.81
N ASN A 296 -16.94 0.98 1.76
CA ASN A 296 -15.53 0.59 1.68
C ASN A 296 -14.86 1.10 0.39
N SER A 297 -15.55 1.01 -0.75
CA SER A 297 -15.03 1.50 -2.05
C SER A 297 -14.92 3.03 -2.10
N LEU A 298 -15.83 3.75 -1.44
CA LEU A 298 -15.77 5.20 -1.28
C LEU A 298 -14.62 5.60 -0.35
N THR A 299 -14.55 5.01 0.84
CA THR A 299 -13.56 5.36 1.87
C THR A 299 -12.11 4.97 1.51
N SER A 300 -11.94 3.99 0.61
CA SER A 300 -10.64 3.59 0.05
C SER A 300 -10.21 4.36 -1.20
N GLY A 301 -11.06 5.23 -1.75
CA GLY A 301 -10.74 5.98 -3.00
C GLY A 301 -10.85 5.16 -4.29
N GLN A 302 -11.31 3.91 -4.22
CA GLN A 302 -11.44 3.03 -5.40
C GLN A 302 -12.52 3.49 -6.38
N TYR A 303 -13.61 4.11 -5.89
CA TYR A 303 -14.66 4.65 -6.76
C TYR A 303 -14.34 6.03 -7.31
N ILE A 304 -13.98 6.94 -6.42
CA ILE A 304 -13.63 8.32 -6.75
C ILE A 304 -12.28 8.56 -6.10
N ASP A 305 -11.31 8.91 -6.92
CA ASP A 305 -9.98 9.22 -6.44
C ASP A 305 -9.96 10.60 -5.77
N PHE A 306 -9.43 10.63 -4.56
CA PHE A 306 -9.16 11.84 -3.78
C PHE A 306 -7.77 11.77 -3.13
N SER A 307 -6.88 10.91 -3.61
CA SER A 307 -5.57 10.65 -2.99
C SER A 307 -4.67 11.88 -2.97
N ALA A 308 -4.85 12.77 -3.95
CA ALA A 308 -4.12 14.03 -4.05
C ALA A 308 -4.69 15.16 -3.16
N VAL A 309 -5.92 15.03 -2.64
CA VAL A 309 -6.56 16.09 -1.87
C VAL A 309 -5.73 16.41 -0.62
N ASN A 310 -5.49 17.71 -0.39
CA ASN A 310 -4.69 18.24 0.71
C ASN A 310 -3.22 17.80 0.74
N LYS A 311 -2.70 17.20 -0.35
CA LYS A 311 -1.27 16.87 -0.48
C LYS A 311 -0.56 17.85 -1.42
N LEU A 312 0.70 18.15 -1.12
CA LEU A 312 1.64 18.90 -1.98
C LEU A 312 1.01 20.11 -2.69
N LEU A 313 0.41 20.99 -1.88
CA LEU A 313 -0.21 22.24 -2.36
C LEU A 313 0.82 23.35 -2.62
N GLU A 314 2.01 23.21 -2.04
CA GLU A 314 3.14 24.09 -2.19
C GLU A 314 4.41 23.24 -2.23
N THR A 315 5.49 23.80 -2.79
CA THR A 315 6.79 23.13 -2.82
C THR A 315 7.39 23.12 -1.40
N GLU A 316 7.73 21.93 -0.90
CA GLU A 316 8.29 21.76 0.45
C GLU A 316 9.83 21.84 0.47
N ASP A 317 10.47 21.58 -0.67
CA ASP A 317 11.91 21.72 -0.83
C ASP A 317 12.31 23.17 -1.15
N THR A 318 13.45 23.61 -0.64
CA THR A 318 14.03 24.95 -0.88
C THR A 318 15.45 24.89 -1.42
N LEU A 319 16.06 23.70 -1.52
CA LEU A 319 17.43 23.54 -1.95
C LEU A 319 17.58 23.76 -3.46
N TYR A 320 16.59 23.35 -4.25
CA TYR A 320 16.57 23.55 -5.70
C TYR A 320 16.70 25.03 -6.13
N GLU A 321 16.27 25.98 -5.29
CA GLU A 321 16.38 27.42 -5.58
C GLU A 321 17.83 27.89 -5.70
N LYS A 322 18.76 27.20 -5.03
CA LYS A 322 20.19 27.55 -4.99
C LYS A 322 20.97 26.99 -6.18
N VAL A 323 20.32 26.18 -7.01
CA VAL A 323 20.95 25.50 -8.14
C VAL A 323 20.64 26.24 -9.43
N GLU A 324 21.69 26.52 -10.19
CA GLU A 324 21.60 26.96 -11.58
C GLU A 324 21.98 25.79 -12.48
N LEU A 325 21.06 25.39 -13.37
CA LEU A 325 21.31 24.32 -14.32
C LEU A 325 22.25 24.80 -15.43
N ASN A 326 23.07 23.88 -15.93
CA ASN A 326 23.81 24.12 -17.15
C ASN A 326 22.83 24.39 -18.31
N PRO A 327 22.97 25.52 -19.04
CA PRO A 327 22.03 25.87 -20.11
C PRO A 327 21.97 24.84 -21.24
N GLU A 328 23.10 24.23 -21.61
CA GLU A 328 23.13 23.22 -22.67
C GLU A 328 22.37 21.96 -22.26
N LEU A 329 22.50 21.52 -21.00
CA LEU A 329 21.74 20.39 -20.49
C LEU A 329 20.24 20.70 -20.47
N HIS A 330 19.87 21.86 -19.92
CA HIS A 330 18.49 22.31 -19.85
C HIS A 330 17.84 22.32 -21.25
N ASP A 331 18.52 22.91 -22.23
CA ASP A 331 17.99 23.05 -23.59
C ASP A 331 17.84 21.70 -24.29
N VAL A 332 18.81 20.78 -24.12
CA VAL A 332 18.74 19.43 -24.73
C VAL A 332 17.64 18.57 -24.11
N ILE A 333 17.36 18.72 -22.81
CA ILE A 333 16.25 18.00 -22.15
C ILE A 333 14.90 18.47 -22.70
N LEU A 334 14.72 19.77 -22.93
CA LEU A 334 13.46 20.33 -23.46
C LEU A 334 13.37 20.29 -24.98
N GLU A 335 14.45 19.92 -25.67
CA GLU A 335 14.54 19.90 -27.11
C GLU A 335 13.47 18.98 -27.71
N GLN A 336 12.71 19.47 -28.69
CA GLN A 336 11.64 18.72 -29.37
C GLN A 336 10.46 18.33 -28.47
N MET A 337 10.33 18.91 -27.27
CA MET A 337 9.12 18.78 -26.46
C MET A 337 7.95 19.46 -27.20
N PRO A 338 6.83 18.75 -27.44
CA PRO A 338 5.66 19.34 -28.08
C PRO A 338 5.05 20.52 -27.30
N ASP A 339 4.52 21.49 -28.03
CA ASP A 339 3.69 22.54 -27.45
C ASP A 339 2.34 21.98 -26.96
N GLY A 340 1.80 22.58 -25.90
CA GLY A 340 0.44 22.28 -25.41
C GLY A 340 0.30 21.02 -24.54
N LEU A 341 1.41 20.39 -24.15
CA LEU A 341 1.40 19.30 -23.17
C LEU A 341 0.89 19.76 -21.79
N SER A 342 0.20 18.86 -21.10
CA SER A 342 -0.19 19.03 -19.69
C SER A 342 1.02 19.00 -18.74
N GLY A 343 0.84 19.44 -17.49
CA GLY A 343 1.90 19.41 -16.47
C GLY A 343 2.50 18.02 -16.29
N LEU A 344 1.67 17.00 -16.12
CA LEU A 344 2.08 15.60 -16.04
C LEU A 344 2.84 15.13 -17.28
N GLU A 345 2.37 15.47 -18.49
CA GLU A 345 3.04 15.05 -19.73
C GLU A 345 4.41 15.71 -19.87
N LYS A 346 4.55 16.98 -19.54
CA LYS A 346 5.85 17.67 -19.50
C LYS A 346 6.79 17.05 -18.49
N ALA A 347 6.31 16.77 -17.27
CA ALA A 347 7.08 16.11 -16.22
C ALA A 347 7.58 14.73 -16.69
N ALA A 348 6.71 13.92 -17.28
CA ALA A 348 7.06 12.60 -17.82
C ALA A 348 8.06 12.70 -18.99
N TYR A 349 7.90 13.68 -19.89
CA TYR A 349 8.82 13.94 -21.00
C TYR A 349 10.22 14.30 -20.48
N ILE A 350 10.30 15.28 -19.56
CA ILE A 350 11.55 15.73 -18.93
C ILE A 350 12.26 14.56 -18.24
N TYR A 351 11.53 13.79 -17.42
CA TYR A 351 12.08 12.62 -16.74
C TYR A 351 12.64 11.59 -17.72
N ALA A 352 11.89 11.26 -18.78
CA ALA A 352 12.32 10.32 -19.80
C ALA A 352 13.58 10.81 -20.55
N LYS A 353 13.62 12.10 -20.94
CA LYS A 353 14.79 12.72 -21.59
C LYS A 353 16.02 12.74 -20.68
N MET A 354 15.84 13.05 -19.40
CA MET A 354 16.93 12.96 -18.43
C MET A 354 17.49 11.54 -18.34
N CYS A 355 16.64 10.51 -18.34
CA CYS A 355 17.08 9.12 -18.32
C CYS A 355 17.83 8.69 -19.59
N THR A 356 17.55 9.29 -20.76
CA THR A 356 18.29 8.98 -21.99
C THR A 356 19.64 9.72 -22.06
N ILE A 357 19.71 10.95 -21.55
CA ILE A 357 20.91 11.81 -21.61
C ILE A 357 21.91 11.49 -20.51
N LEU A 358 21.46 11.36 -19.26
CA LEU A 358 22.33 11.21 -18.09
C LEU A 358 22.80 9.77 -17.90
N THR A 359 23.95 9.56 -17.27
CA THR A 359 24.46 8.22 -16.90
C THR A 359 24.81 8.17 -15.41
N TYR A 360 24.76 6.99 -14.81
CA TYR A 360 25.13 6.87 -13.40
C TYR A 360 26.65 6.92 -13.23
N ASP A 361 27.15 7.67 -12.25
CA ASP A 361 28.59 7.85 -12.03
C ASP A 361 29.28 6.50 -11.73
N ASN A 362 30.17 6.12 -12.65
CA ASN A 362 30.85 4.82 -12.62
C ASN A 362 31.82 4.70 -11.44
N LYS A 363 32.53 5.79 -11.11
CA LYS A 363 33.52 5.81 -10.04
C LYS A 363 32.84 5.79 -8.68
N PHE A 364 31.73 6.51 -8.55
CA PHE A 364 30.91 6.52 -7.35
C PHE A 364 30.41 5.12 -6.99
N MET A 365 29.86 4.40 -7.98
CA MET A 365 29.45 3.00 -7.79
C MET A 365 30.64 2.10 -7.45
N ALA A 366 31.76 2.23 -8.17
CA ALA A 366 32.96 1.43 -7.93
C ALA A 366 33.52 1.64 -6.51
N ALA A 367 33.49 2.88 -6.03
CA ALA A 367 33.94 3.27 -4.69
C ALA A 367 33.01 2.82 -3.57
N ASN A 368 31.88 2.17 -3.89
CA ASN A 368 30.84 1.83 -2.94
C ASN A 368 30.33 3.08 -2.19
N GLN A 369 30.18 4.20 -2.91
CA GLN A 369 29.63 5.46 -2.38
C GLN A 369 30.51 6.14 -1.30
N GLU A 370 31.79 5.76 -1.21
CA GLU A 370 32.72 6.27 -0.21
C GLU A 370 33.94 6.99 -0.83
N GLY A 371 34.63 7.79 -0.02
CA GLY A 371 35.92 8.39 -0.37
C GLY A 371 35.82 9.54 -1.39
N GLU A 372 36.95 9.86 -2.04
CA GLU A 372 37.09 11.01 -2.94
C GLU A 372 36.09 10.99 -4.10
N ALA A 373 35.74 9.80 -4.61
CA ALA A 373 34.74 9.64 -5.66
C ALA A 373 33.34 10.12 -5.23
N ALA A 374 33.03 10.07 -3.94
CA ALA A 374 31.76 10.53 -3.37
C ALA A 374 31.74 12.02 -3.00
N GLU A 375 32.89 12.64 -2.71
CA GLU A 375 32.95 14.01 -2.18
C GLU A 375 32.37 15.05 -3.14
N LYS A 376 32.60 14.90 -4.46
CA LYS A 376 32.05 15.85 -5.46
C LYS A 376 30.52 15.88 -5.46
N HIS A 377 29.88 14.76 -5.17
CA HIS A 377 28.42 14.59 -5.16
C HIS A 377 27.73 15.19 -3.93
N LYS A 378 28.52 15.66 -2.94
CA LYS A 378 27.99 16.37 -1.77
C LYS A 378 27.76 17.85 -2.02
N SER A 379 28.17 18.36 -3.18
CA SER A 379 28.18 19.79 -3.50
C SER A 379 27.05 20.19 -4.45
N LEU A 380 26.28 21.22 -4.07
CA LEU A 380 25.30 21.84 -4.96
C LEU A 380 25.95 22.47 -6.20
N ASP A 381 27.20 22.96 -6.09
CA ASP A 381 27.94 23.56 -7.21
C ASP A 381 28.26 22.53 -8.29
N TYR A 382 28.32 21.24 -7.94
CA TYR A 382 28.56 20.17 -8.92
C TYR A 382 27.32 19.94 -9.81
N VAL A 383 26.11 20.17 -9.29
CA VAL A 383 24.85 20.04 -10.07
C VAL A 383 24.87 20.96 -11.30
N GLY A 384 25.35 22.20 -11.15
CA GLY A 384 25.47 23.16 -12.25
C GLY A 384 26.57 22.83 -13.27
N GLN A 385 27.46 21.86 -12.96
CA GLN A 385 28.51 21.39 -13.86
C GLN A 385 28.07 20.19 -14.72
N ILE A 386 26.90 19.60 -14.43
CA ILE A 386 26.37 18.50 -15.23
C ILE A 386 25.95 19.06 -16.60
N SER A 387 26.46 18.47 -17.67
CA SER A 387 26.20 18.86 -19.06
C SER A 387 25.98 17.62 -19.92
N PRO A 388 25.59 17.73 -21.21
CA PRO A 388 25.53 16.58 -22.11
C PRO A 388 26.87 15.83 -22.23
N ASP A 389 28.00 16.55 -22.13
CA ASP A 389 29.35 15.97 -22.18
C ASP A 389 29.85 15.50 -20.80
N ASN A 390 29.41 16.14 -19.71
CA ASN A 390 29.68 15.74 -18.32
C ASN A 390 28.37 15.26 -17.67
N ASN A 391 27.89 14.09 -18.09
CA ASN A 391 26.54 13.61 -17.82
C ASN A 391 26.45 12.56 -16.69
N GLU A 392 27.54 12.35 -15.95
CA GLU A 392 27.60 11.41 -14.82
C GLU A 392 26.95 12.00 -13.56
N VAL A 393 25.88 11.34 -13.09
CA VAL A 393 25.08 11.77 -11.93
C VAL A 393 24.87 10.62 -10.94
N VAL A 394 24.50 10.96 -9.70
CA VAL A 394 23.90 10.00 -8.75
C VAL A 394 22.45 10.39 -8.46
N CYS A 395 21.81 9.69 -7.51
CA CYS A 395 20.41 9.94 -7.13
C CYS A 395 20.15 11.41 -6.76
N PHE A 396 21.14 12.04 -6.13
CA PHE A 396 21.06 13.41 -5.67
C PHE A 396 20.98 14.42 -6.82
N GLU A 397 21.96 14.45 -7.74
CA GLU A 397 21.96 15.43 -8.83
C GLU A 397 20.79 15.20 -9.78
N PHE A 398 20.42 13.93 -10.05
CA PHE A 398 19.25 13.63 -10.87
C PHE A 398 17.99 14.29 -10.28
N ASN A 399 17.71 14.06 -9.00
CA ASN A 399 16.52 14.63 -8.38
C ASN A 399 16.59 16.14 -8.24
N MET A 400 17.78 16.72 -8.05
CA MET A 400 17.94 18.17 -7.98
C MET A 400 17.69 18.85 -9.33
N ILE A 401 18.21 18.28 -10.42
CA ILE A 401 17.93 18.74 -11.79
C ILE A 401 16.44 18.60 -12.07
N TYR A 402 15.85 17.44 -11.74
CA TYR A 402 14.44 17.20 -11.99
C TYR A 402 13.52 18.13 -11.19
N ALA A 403 13.81 18.34 -9.90
CA ALA A 403 13.13 19.31 -9.04
C ALA A 403 13.12 20.72 -9.64
N LYS A 404 14.28 21.19 -10.12
CA LYS A 404 14.41 22.51 -10.75
C LYS A 404 13.54 22.63 -12.00
N MET A 405 13.52 21.60 -12.84
CA MET A 405 12.70 21.59 -14.05
C MET A 405 11.20 21.45 -13.76
N LEU A 406 10.81 20.78 -12.67
CA LEU A 406 9.42 20.72 -12.20
C LEU A 406 8.92 22.09 -11.73
N ASP A 407 9.74 22.83 -10.98
CA ASP A 407 9.43 24.20 -10.56
C ASP A 407 9.19 25.13 -11.76
N GLU A 408 10.03 25.02 -12.79
CA GLU A 408 9.88 25.77 -14.05
C GLU A 408 8.57 25.46 -14.79
N GLN A 409 8.00 24.25 -14.59
CA GLN A 409 6.67 23.89 -15.10
C GLN A 409 5.52 24.30 -14.16
N GLY A 410 5.82 24.93 -13.02
CA GLY A 410 4.85 25.34 -12.01
C GLY A 410 4.28 24.17 -11.20
N LEU A 411 5.01 23.07 -11.10
CA LEU A 411 4.59 21.88 -10.35
C LEU A 411 5.16 21.92 -8.93
N HIS A 412 4.31 21.64 -7.95
CA HIS A 412 4.71 21.55 -6.55
C HIS A 412 5.22 20.16 -6.22
N PHE A 413 6.33 20.11 -5.50
CA PHE A 413 7.01 18.88 -5.15
C PHE A 413 7.59 18.91 -3.74
N LYS A 414 7.91 17.73 -3.23
CA LYS A 414 8.81 17.53 -2.10
C LYS A 414 9.97 16.65 -2.56
N SER A 415 11.12 16.86 -1.96
CA SER A 415 12.29 16.01 -2.16
C SER A 415 12.89 15.64 -0.82
N GLU A 416 13.22 14.37 -0.63
CA GLU A 416 13.85 13.86 0.58
C GLU A 416 15.29 13.48 0.27
N TYR A 417 16.25 14.24 0.82
CA TYR A 417 17.69 14.05 0.61
C TYR A 417 18.40 13.42 1.81
N LYS A 418 17.68 12.59 2.59
CA LYS A 418 18.24 12.01 3.82
C LYS A 418 19.54 11.27 3.51
N ASN A 419 20.64 11.65 4.18
CA ASN A 419 21.98 11.08 3.99
C ASN A 419 22.51 11.17 2.53
N ALA A 420 21.98 12.10 1.73
CA ALA A 420 22.37 12.34 0.34
C ALA A 420 23.11 13.68 0.14
N MET A 421 23.38 14.42 1.23
CA MET A 421 24.20 15.64 1.24
C MET A 421 24.88 15.86 2.60
N GLY A 422 25.96 16.63 2.62
CA GLY A 422 26.64 17.06 3.85
C GLY A 422 27.43 15.96 4.56
N GLU A 423 27.59 16.08 5.88
CA GLU A 423 28.45 15.19 6.69
C GLU A 423 27.89 13.76 6.87
N ASP A 424 26.58 13.56 6.70
CA ASP A 424 25.88 12.27 6.88
C ASP A 424 25.73 11.47 5.55
N TYR A 425 26.54 11.76 4.54
CA TYR A 425 26.46 11.19 3.19
C TYR A 425 26.89 9.71 3.10
N GLY A 426 26.14 8.86 2.38
CA GLY A 426 26.61 7.52 1.93
C GLY A 426 25.65 6.34 2.09
N ASP A 427 24.52 6.50 2.78
CA ASP A 427 23.48 5.46 2.97
C ASP A 427 22.06 6.00 2.67
N GLY A 428 22.01 7.05 1.84
CA GLY A 428 20.80 7.81 1.51
C GLY A 428 20.32 7.57 0.09
N HIS A 429 19.01 7.50 -0.12
CA HIS A 429 18.40 7.52 -1.44
C HIS A 429 17.54 8.77 -1.56
N ALA A 430 17.77 9.58 -2.59
CA ALA A 430 16.94 10.74 -2.84
C ALA A 430 15.62 10.29 -3.45
N ASN A 431 14.49 10.71 -2.87
CA ASN A 431 13.16 10.49 -3.46
C ASN A 431 12.54 11.84 -3.82
N LEU A 432 11.81 11.89 -4.94
CA LEU A 432 11.03 13.05 -5.34
C LEU A 432 9.56 12.63 -5.49
N GLU A 433 8.66 13.45 -4.95
CA GLU A 433 7.22 13.32 -5.15
C GLU A 433 6.66 14.67 -5.57
N PHE A 434 5.79 14.70 -6.57
CA PHE A 434 5.14 15.93 -7.04
C PHE A 434 3.65 15.72 -7.29
N ARG A 435 2.90 16.83 -7.34
CA ARG A 435 1.48 16.83 -7.64
C ARG A 435 1.19 17.55 -8.95
N ASP A 436 0.40 16.89 -9.82
CA ASP A 436 -0.29 17.55 -10.93
C ASP A 436 -1.78 17.21 -10.89
N GLY A 437 -2.60 18.18 -10.49
CA GLY A 437 -4.04 18.01 -10.34
C GLY A 437 -4.41 16.87 -9.37
N LYS A 438 -4.88 15.75 -9.93
CA LYS A 438 -5.28 14.53 -9.19
C LYS A 438 -4.17 13.49 -9.05
N PHE A 439 -3.04 13.67 -9.73
CA PHE A 439 -1.93 12.73 -9.72
C PHE A 439 -0.93 13.14 -8.64
N ILE A 440 -0.66 12.23 -7.71
CA ILE A 440 0.52 12.28 -6.85
C ILE A 440 1.52 11.33 -7.48
N VAL A 441 2.64 11.86 -7.93
CA VAL A 441 3.63 11.12 -8.71
C VAL A 441 4.88 10.97 -7.89
N ARG A 442 5.36 9.73 -7.76
CA ARG A 442 6.68 9.41 -7.24
C ARG A 442 7.63 9.22 -8.41
N ALA A 443 8.77 9.89 -8.37
CA ALA A 443 9.84 9.78 -9.34
C ALA A 443 11.11 9.24 -8.66
N ASP A 444 11.57 8.08 -9.13
CA ASP A 444 12.73 7.37 -8.61
C ASP A 444 13.55 6.77 -9.75
N SER A 445 14.48 7.56 -10.30
CA SER A 445 15.27 7.17 -11.47
C SER A 445 16.31 6.10 -11.20
N VAL A 446 16.60 5.81 -9.92
CA VAL A 446 17.69 4.90 -9.50
C VAL A 446 17.27 3.96 -8.38
N ALA A 447 16.00 3.52 -8.37
CA ALA A 447 15.49 2.45 -7.49
C ALA A 447 16.42 1.22 -7.41
N SER A 448 17.21 1.00 -8.47
CA SER A 448 18.47 0.25 -8.45
C SER A 448 19.48 0.93 -9.36
N ILE A 449 20.77 1.01 -8.98
CA ILE A 449 21.82 1.59 -9.84
C ILE A 449 21.90 0.88 -11.20
N LEU A 450 21.92 -0.45 -11.20
CA LEU A 450 22.06 -1.27 -12.41
C LEU A 450 20.73 -1.55 -13.13
N GLY A 451 19.59 -1.31 -12.48
CA GLY A 451 18.26 -1.66 -12.99
C GLY A 451 17.26 -0.50 -13.06
N GLY A 452 17.68 0.71 -12.71
CA GLY A 452 16.86 1.91 -12.64
C GLY A 452 16.55 2.50 -14.01
N ASP A 453 15.71 3.54 -14.00
CA ASP A 453 15.15 4.11 -15.22
C ASP A 453 16.20 4.76 -16.13
N ILE A 454 17.33 5.25 -15.59
CA ILE A 454 18.47 5.74 -16.39
C ILE A 454 18.99 4.66 -17.35
N ALA A 455 19.20 3.44 -16.85
CA ALA A 455 19.66 2.35 -17.69
C ALA A 455 18.52 1.83 -18.58
N ARG A 456 17.31 1.69 -18.02
CA ARG A 456 16.14 1.16 -18.76
C ARG A 456 15.77 2.03 -19.96
N ALA A 457 15.84 3.35 -19.82
CA ALA A 457 15.53 4.29 -20.90
C ALA A 457 16.48 4.13 -22.10
N LYS A 458 17.78 3.98 -21.86
CA LYS A 458 18.76 3.73 -22.94
C LYS A 458 18.58 2.37 -23.62
N LEU A 459 17.97 1.42 -22.92
CA LEU A 459 17.57 0.12 -23.47
C LEU A 459 16.16 0.15 -24.09
N GLY A 460 15.47 1.30 -24.04
CA GLY A 460 14.04 1.51 -24.26
C GLY A 460 13.12 0.44 -23.69
N LEU A 461 13.41 0.06 -22.44
CA LEU A 461 12.50 -0.73 -21.61
C LEU A 461 11.51 0.20 -20.91
N PRO A 462 10.31 -0.26 -20.53
CA PRO A 462 9.35 0.60 -19.81
C PRO A 462 9.93 1.22 -18.54
N LEU A 463 9.61 2.48 -18.26
CA LEU A 463 9.96 3.13 -16.99
C LEU A 463 9.26 2.43 -15.82
N THR A 464 9.92 2.36 -14.67
CA THR A 464 9.44 1.68 -13.45
C THR A 464 9.51 2.54 -12.21
N GLY A 465 10.30 3.61 -12.23
CA GLY A 465 10.45 4.54 -11.12
C GLY A 465 9.50 5.75 -11.19
N PHE A 466 8.71 5.87 -12.27
CA PHE A 466 7.75 6.96 -12.46
C PHE A 466 6.33 6.45 -12.22
N GLU A 467 5.84 6.57 -10.99
CA GLU A 467 4.63 5.90 -10.51
C GLU A 467 3.61 6.90 -9.95
N CYS A 468 2.31 6.54 -10.02
CA CYS A 468 1.24 7.33 -9.39
C CYS A 468 0.81 6.68 -8.07
N GLU A 469 0.69 7.47 -7.00
CA GLU A 469 0.07 7.04 -5.74
C GLU A 469 -1.46 7.19 -5.85
N SER A 470 -2.13 6.16 -6.34
CA SER A 470 -3.59 6.11 -6.38
C SER A 470 -4.13 4.68 -6.22
N PRO A 471 -5.13 4.46 -5.34
CA PRO A 471 -5.84 3.19 -5.26
C PRO A 471 -6.89 3.03 -6.37
N ASN A 472 -7.11 4.06 -7.19
CA ASN A 472 -8.12 4.06 -8.25
C ASN A 472 -7.54 3.50 -9.56
N PRO A 473 -8.03 2.34 -10.05
CA PRO A 473 -7.48 1.72 -11.25
C PRO A 473 -7.61 2.58 -12.52
N ARG A 474 -8.58 3.51 -12.58
CA ARG A 474 -8.73 4.40 -13.74
C ARG A 474 -7.74 5.55 -13.70
N THR A 475 -7.50 6.14 -12.54
CA THR A 475 -6.44 7.15 -12.41
C THR A 475 -5.10 6.52 -12.77
N GLN A 476 -4.81 5.31 -12.29
CA GLN A 476 -3.60 4.56 -12.65
C GLN A 476 -3.48 4.33 -14.16
N LYS A 477 -4.56 3.90 -14.81
CA LYS A 477 -4.56 3.70 -16.26
C LYS A 477 -4.35 5.01 -17.01
N GLU A 478 -5.06 6.08 -16.66
CA GLU A 478 -4.92 7.38 -17.32
C GLU A 478 -3.50 7.94 -17.15
N PHE A 479 -2.92 7.79 -15.95
CA PHE A 479 -1.52 8.14 -15.70
C PHE A 479 -0.59 7.34 -16.61
N GLN A 480 -0.72 6.01 -16.64
CA GLN A 480 0.12 5.15 -17.45
C GLN A 480 -0.01 5.46 -18.95
N ASP A 481 -1.22 5.68 -19.45
CA ASP A 481 -1.45 6.00 -20.86
C ASP A 481 -0.71 7.30 -21.26
N LYS A 482 -0.75 8.34 -20.40
CA LYS A 482 -0.04 9.61 -20.62
C LYS A 482 1.48 9.45 -20.53
N VAL A 483 1.97 8.77 -19.50
CA VAL A 483 3.42 8.55 -19.29
C VAL A 483 4.01 7.69 -20.40
N SER A 484 3.34 6.60 -20.78
CA SER A 484 3.76 5.74 -21.89
C SER A 484 3.82 6.51 -23.20
N ALA A 485 2.83 7.36 -23.51
CA ALA A 485 2.84 8.17 -24.72
C ALA A 485 4.04 9.13 -24.78
N MET A 486 4.37 9.78 -23.66
CA MET A 486 5.54 10.68 -23.60
C MET A 486 6.85 9.90 -23.66
N TYR A 487 6.91 8.73 -23.02
CA TYR A 487 8.09 7.88 -23.08
C TYR A 487 8.33 7.33 -24.50
N GLU A 488 7.30 6.85 -25.18
CA GLU A 488 7.36 6.41 -26.58
C GLU A 488 7.78 7.54 -27.52
N LEU A 489 7.28 8.76 -27.29
CA LEU A 489 7.71 9.95 -28.02
C LEU A 489 9.22 10.17 -27.85
N VAL A 490 9.72 10.22 -26.62
CA VAL A 490 11.17 10.39 -26.35
C VAL A 490 11.97 9.27 -27.00
N GLN A 491 11.57 8.01 -26.85
CA GLN A 491 12.27 6.88 -27.49
C GLN A 491 12.31 7.02 -29.02
N SER A 492 11.24 7.53 -29.65
CA SER A 492 11.21 7.75 -31.10
C SER A 492 12.10 8.90 -31.57
N GLN A 493 12.38 9.88 -30.70
CA GLN A 493 13.27 11.01 -30.96
C GLN A 493 14.74 10.63 -30.80
N GLU A 494 15.05 9.74 -29.85
CA GLU A 494 16.41 9.37 -29.47
C GLU A 494 16.95 8.13 -30.21
N ARG A 495 16.07 7.25 -30.70
CA ARG A 495 16.50 6.02 -31.40
C ARG A 495 16.63 6.25 -32.90
N ASP A 496 17.86 6.22 -33.41
CA ASP A 496 18.12 5.93 -34.82
C ASP A 496 17.85 4.43 -35.09
N ASN A 497 16.68 4.14 -35.67
CA ASN A 497 16.23 2.80 -36.12
C ASN A 497 16.30 1.67 -35.08
N ASP A 498 15.15 1.36 -34.46
CA ASP A 498 14.95 0.26 -33.53
C ASP A 498 15.13 -1.14 -34.19
N PRO A 499 16.19 -1.90 -33.88
CA PRO A 499 16.41 -3.24 -34.46
C PRO A 499 15.50 -4.33 -33.86
N TRP A 500 14.82 -4.04 -32.74
CA TRP A 500 14.00 -5.04 -32.04
C TRP A 500 12.61 -5.19 -32.66
N ASN A 501 12.06 -4.11 -33.23
CA ASN A 501 10.80 -4.17 -33.98
C ASN A 501 10.94 -4.91 -35.32
N GLU A 502 12.13 -4.90 -35.95
CA GLU A 502 12.34 -5.63 -37.20
C GLU A 502 12.31 -7.15 -36.98
N TYR A 503 12.92 -7.67 -35.90
CA TYR A 503 13.04 -9.12 -35.69
C TYR A 503 11.70 -9.81 -35.40
N ASP A 504 10.85 -9.21 -34.57
CA ASP A 504 9.51 -9.75 -34.25
C ASP A 504 8.54 -9.70 -35.43
N SER A 505 8.79 -8.81 -36.41
CA SER A 505 7.98 -8.68 -37.63
C SER A 505 8.40 -9.62 -38.77
N LEU A 506 9.56 -10.30 -38.66
CA LEU A 506 10.20 -11.00 -39.77
C LEU A 506 10.25 -12.53 -39.66
N THR A 507 9.76 -13.14 -38.57
CA THR A 507 9.83 -14.60 -38.42
C THR A 507 8.66 -15.22 -37.66
N GLU A 508 7.92 -16.10 -38.35
CA GLU A 508 6.93 -17.01 -37.76
C GLU A 508 7.55 -18.33 -37.22
N ASN A 509 8.87 -18.49 -37.32
CA ASN A 509 9.58 -19.71 -36.93
C ASN A 509 10.49 -19.45 -35.72
N LEU A 510 9.91 -19.52 -34.52
CA LEU A 510 10.65 -19.52 -33.27
C LEU A 510 11.23 -20.93 -33.01
N HIS A 511 12.37 -21.24 -33.62
CA HIS A 511 13.20 -22.35 -33.14
C HIS A 511 13.87 -21.94 -31.82
N PRO A 512 14.02 -22.85 -30.83
CA PRO A 512 14.84 -22.58 -29.66
C PRO A 512 16.27 -22.24 -30.11
N VAL A 513 16.75 -21.06 -29.71
CA VAL A 513 18.15 -20.65 -29.94
C VAL A 513 19.03 -21.48 -29.02
N GLU A 514 20.02 -22.19 -29.58
CA GLU A 514 20.94 -23.02 -28.81
C GLU A 514 21.85 -22.15 -27.91
N PHE A 515 22.37 -22.73 -26.83
CA PHE A 515 23.17 -21.99 -25.84
C PHE A 515 24.39 -21.27 -26.44
N ASP A 516 25.13 -21.93 -27.34
CA ASP A 516 26.30 -21.35 -28.00
C ASP A 516 25.95 -20.19 -28.96
N GLU A 517 24.76 -20.23 -29.56
CA GLU A 517 24.26 -19.14 -30.38
C GLU A 517 23.84 -17.95 -29.51
N LYS A 518 23.15 -18.17 -28.38
CA LYS A 518 22.85 -17.13 -27.38
C LYS A 518 24.12 -16.46 -26.86
N LYS A 519 25.17 -17.25 -26.59
CA LYS A 519 26.50 -16.74 -26.19
C LYS A 519 27.10 -15.82 -27.25
N THR A 520 27.07 -16.24 -28.51
CA THR A 520 27.59 -15.45 -29.63
C THR A 520 26.82 -14.13 -29.76
N ILE A 521 25.49 -14.19 -29.70
CA ILE A 521 24.62 -13.00 -29.72
C ILE A 521 24.98 -12.05 -28.58
N LEU A 522 25.13 -12.54 -27.34
CA LEU A 522 25.50 -11.71 -26.20
C LEU A 522 26.83 -10.97 -26.44
N LEU A 523 27.86 -11.70 -26.87
CA LEU A 523 29.20 -11.12 -27.07
C LEU A 523 29.21 -10.11 -28.22
N ASP A 524 28.53 -10.41 -29.32
CA ASP A 524 28.47 -9.51 -30.48
C ASP A 524 27.69 -8.23 -30.18
N ARG A 525 26.61 -8.33 -29.40
CA ARG A 525 25.86 -7.17 -28.92
C ARG A 525 26.69 -6.31 -27.96
N LEU A 526 27.44 -6.92 -27.04
CA LEU A 526 28.33 -6.18 -26.15
C LEU A 526 29.50 -5.50 -26.88
N LYS A 527 29.99 -6.08 -27.99
CA LYS A 527 31.03 -5.44 -28.82
C LYS A 527 30.52 -4.28 -29.68
N SER A 528 29.24 -4.31 -30.05
CA SER A 528 28.65 -3.36 -31.00
C SER A 528 27.85 -2.23 -30.32
N THR A 529 27.61 -2.31 -29.01
CA THR A 529 26.90 -1.26 -28.28
C THR A 529 27.74 0.01 -28.12
N ASN A 530 27.06 1.17 -28.13
CA ASN A 530 27.69 2.45 -27.84
C ASN A 530 27.68 2.81 -26.34
N LEU A 531 26.94 2.04 -25.52
CA LEU A 531 26.83 2.24 -24.08
C LEU A 531 28.19 2.10 -23.39
N ARG A 532 28.39 2.85 -22.30
CA ARG A 532 29.62 2.89 -21.50
C ARG A 532 29.30 2.80 -20.02
N GLY A 533 30.33 2.63 -19.19
CA GLY A 533 30.23 2.67 -17.74
C GLY A 533 29.13 1.76 -17.21
N ILE A 534 28.27 2.30 -16.34
CA ILE A 534 27.17 1.56 -15.72
C ILE A 534 26.13 1.12 -16.75
N ASP A 535 25.84 1.94 -17.76
CA ASP A 535 24.86 1.59 -18.80
C ASP A 535 25.27 0.32 -19.57
N ALA A 536 26.56 0.13 -19.85
CA ALA A 536 27.07 -1.08 -20.50
C ALA A 536 26.92 -2.33 -19.60
N MET A 537 27.13 -2.19 -18.29
CA MET A 537 26.95 -3.29 -17.34
C MET A 537 25.47 -3.67 -17.18
N SER A 538 24.60 -2.67 -17.09
CA SER A 538 23.14 -2.86 -17.10
C SER A 538 22.67 -3.55 -18.38
N TYR A 539 23.23 -3.16 -19.53
CA TYR A 539 22.92 -3.82 -20.80
C TYR A 539 23.34 -5.29 -20.80
N ALA A 540 24.53 -5.61 -20.29
CA ALA A 540 25.00 -6.99 -20.17
C ALA A 540 24.06 -7.85 -19.29
N LEU A 541 23.63 -7.30 -18.14
CA LEU A 541 22.68 -7.97 -17.24
C LEU A 541 21.31 -8.18 -17.90
N GLN A 542 20.84 -7.19 -18.68
CA GLN A 542 19.59 -7.31 -19.41
C GLN A 542 19.68 -8.32 -20.55
N LEU A 543 20.77 -8.34 -21.33
CA LEU A 543 21.02 -9.37 -22.35
C LEU A 543 21.01 -10.77 -21.72
N ARG A 544 21.63 -10.94 -20.54
CA ARG A 544 21.57 -12.20 -19.79
C ARG A 544 20.13 -12.58 -19.45
N LYS A 545 19.31 -11.63 -19.00
CA LYS A 545 17.90 -11.87 -18.65
C LYS A 545 17.05 -12.24 -19.88
N THR A 546 17.28 -11.59 -21.01
CA THR A 546 16.50 -11.77 -22.25
C THR A 546 16.89 -13.04 -22.99
N LEU A 547 18.20 -13.32 -23.13
CA LEU A 547 18.68 -14.42 -23.98
C LEU A 547 18.61 -15.78 -23.29
N PHE A 548 18.78 -15.84 -21.97
CA PHE A 548 18.94 -17.09 -21.23
C PHE A 548 17.74 -17.37 -20.31
N SER A 549 17.30 -18.63 -20.32
CA SER A 549 16.26 -19.15 -19.43
C SER A 549 16.66 -19.02 -17.96
N GLU A 550 15.68 -19.14 -17.05
CA GLU A 550 15.97 -19.08 -15.62
C GLU A 550 16.98 -20.15 -15.17
N GLN A 551 16.91 -21.36 -15.74
CA GLN A 551 17.86 -22.43 -15.42
C GLN A 551 19.26 -22.10 -15.97
N GLU A 552 19.38 -21.68 -17.23
CA GLU A 552 20.66 -21.28 -17.82
C GLU A 552 21.31 -20.10 -17.07
N ARG A 553 20.50 -19.17 -16.56
CA ARG A 553 20.99 -18.07 -15.72
C ARG A 553 21.54 -18.53 -14.37
N LYS A 554 21.04 -19.64 -13.82
CA LYS A 554 21.55 -20.21 -12.57
C LYS A 554 22.80 -21.04 -12.81
N ASP A 555 22.77 -21.89 -13.83
CA ASP A 555 23.76 -22.95 -14.00
C ASP A 555 24.85 -22.59 -15.00
N ASN A 556 24.59 -21.73 -15.98
CA ASN A 556 25.43 -21.63 -17.18
C ASN A 556 26.02 -20.24 -17.41
N VAL A 557 25.35 -19.17 -16.96
CA VAL A 557 25.78 -17.78 -17.22
C VAL A 557 25.75 -16.92 -15.96
N SER A 558 26.90 -16.38 -15.58
CA SER A 558 27.06 -15.42 -14.51
C SER A 558 27.67 -14.11 -15.04
N ILE A 559 27.14 -12.98 -14.58
CA ILE A 559 27.70 -11.65 -14.81
C ILE A 559 27.86 -11.00 -13.45
N VAL A 560 29.09 -10.69 -13.08
CA VAL A 560 29.45 -10.09 -11.80
C VAL A 560 30.05 -8.72 -12.06
N VAL A 561 29.44 -7.68 -11.52
CA VAL A 561 29.98 -6.31 -11.55
C VAL A 561 30.95 -6.15 -10.37
N LEU A 562 32.10 -5.54 -10.62
CA LEU A 562 33.21 -5.43 -9.67
C LEU A 562 33.97 -4.12 -9.87
N ARG A 563 34.72 -3.74 -8.85
CA ARG A 563 35.68 -2.64 -8.87
C ARG A 563 36.95 -3.05 -9.61
N ASN A 564 37.42 -2.18 -10.50
CA ASN A 564 38.71 -2.28 -11.17
C ASN A 564 39.64 -1.13 -10.73
N ASN A 565 40.72 -1.49 -10.04
CA ASN A 565 41.75 -0.60 -9.52
C ASN A 565 43.01 -0.54 -10.41
N ALA A 566 42.92 -0.98 -11.67
CA ALA A 566 44.06 -1.00 -12.58
C ALA A 566 44.81 0.34 -12.60
N VAL A 567 46.14 0.28 -12.55
CA VAL A 567 47.01 1.46 -12.51
C VAL A 567 47.38 1.85 -13.94
N ASN A 568 46.94 3.03 -14.40
CA ASN A 568 47.32 3.58 -15.69
C ASN A 568 47.83 5.03 -15.48
N GLY A 569 49.11 5.28 -15.77
CA GLY A 569 49.68 6.63 -15.61
C GLY A 569 49.70 7.11 -14.16
N ASP A 570 49.09 8.28 -13.89
CA ASP A 570 49.19 9.02 -12.61
C ASP A 570 48.38 8.42 -11.43
N GLY A 571 47.79 7.22 -11.56
CA GLY A 571 47.14 6.54 -10.42
C GLY A 571 46.22 5.36 -10.77
N PRO A 572 45.55 4.76 -9.77
CA PRO A 572 44.50 3.76 -9.96
C PRO A 572 43.31 4.34 -10.72
N LYS A 573 42.71 3.58 -11.64
CA LYS A 573 41.61 4.04 -12.49
C LYS A 573 40.27 4.14 -11.74
N LEU A 574 40.08 3.37 -10.66
CA LEU A 574 38.85 3.22 -9.85
C LEU A 574 37.56 3.28 -10.69
N GLU A 575 37.22 2.17 -11.33
CA GLU A 575 36.05 2.08 -12.22
C GLU A 575 35.28 0.77 -12.00
N ALA A 576 34.00 0.76 -12.32
CA ALA A 576 33.18 -0.45 -12.33
C ALA A 576 33.31 -1.16 -13.70
N GLY A 577 33.56 -2.46 -13.66
CA GLY A 577 33.54 -3.35 -14.82
C GLY A 577 32.80 -4.64 -14.51
N ALA A 578 32.63 -5.52 -15.50
CA ALA A 578 31.94 -6.80 -15.29
C ALA A 578 32.74 -8.00 -15.80
N VAL A 579 32.77 -9.07 -15.02
CA VAL A 579 33.25 -10.38 -15.46
C VAL A 579 32.04 -11.24 -15.84
N ILE A 580 32.08 -11.77 -17.06
CA ILE A 580 31.06 -12.63 -17.65
C ILE A 580 31.63 -14.04 -17.73
N ALA A 581 31.02 -14.98 -17.01
CA ALA A 581 31.36 -16.40 -17.03
C ALA A 581 30.26 -17.19 -17.74
N MET A 582 30.64 -18.02 -18.73
CA MET A 582 29.71 -18.84 -19.50
C MET A 582 30.21 -20.26 -19.68
N SER A 583 29.38 -21.25 -19.35
CA SER A 583 29.65 -22.69 -19.47
C SER A 583 28.48 -23.41 -20.14
N GLY A 584 28.74 -24.24 -21.15
CA GLY A 584 27.72 -25.03 -21.83
C GLY A 584 27.17 -26.21 -21.00
N SER A 585 27.79 -26.53 -19.86
CA SER A 585 27.36 -27.62 -18.97
C SER A 585 26.84 -27.08 -17.64
N ASN A 586 27.74 -26.64 -16.75
CA ASN A 586 27.43 -25.99 -15.49
C ASN A 586 28.66 -25.17 -15.04
N LEU A 587 28.45 -24.04 -14.35
CA LEU A 587 29.48 -23.17 -13.76
C LEU A 587 30.09 -23.76 -12.48
N ASP A 588 29.37 -24.66 -11.80
CA ASP A 588 29.84 -25.39 -10.62
C ASP A 588 30.76 -26.57 -10.98
N ASN A 589 30.62 -27.09 -12.20
CA ASN A 589 31.47 -28.16 -12.72
C ASN A 589 32.81 -27.54 -13.16
N ARG A 590 33.88 -27.85 -12.42
CA ARG A 590 35.26 -27.40 -12.66
C ARG A 590 35.92 -28.04 -13.90
N ASP A 591 35.13 -28.38 -14.91
CA ASP A 591 35.54 -29.20 -16.07
C ASP A 591 36.40 -28.40 -17.09
N GLY A 592 36.90 -27.22 -16.72
CA GLY A 592 37.78 -26.39 -17.55
C GLY A 592 37.12 -25.72 -18.77
N ASN A 593 35.82 -25.95 -19.01
CA ASN A 593 35.10 -25.46 -20.20
C ASN A 593 34.38 -24.10 -20.00
N THR A 594 34.62 -23.40 -18.89
CA THR A 594 34.05 -22.07 -18.67
C THR A 594 34.88 -21.02 -19.38
N SER A 595 34.25 -20.24 -20.26
CA SER A 595 34.88 -19.07 -20.87
C SER A 595 34.58 -17.81 -20.05
N TYR A 596 35.62 -17.00 -19.82
CA TYR A 596 35.49 -15.74 -19.10
C TYR A 596 35.81 -14.55 -19.99
N TYR A 597 35.02 -13.49 -19.83
CA TYR A 597 35.22 -12.21 -20.50
C TYR A 597 35.14 -11.08 -19.48
N TYR A 598 35.94 -10.04 -19.67
CA TYR A 598 35.85 -8.80 -18.93
C TYR A 598 35.33 -7.70 -19.85
N LEU A 599 34.28 -7.04 -19.40
CA LEU A 599 33.72 -5.83 -19.99
C LEU A 599 34.20 -4.62 -19.18
N SER A 600 34.96 -3.74 -19.80
CA SER A 600 35.42 -2.49 -19.18
C SER A 600 34.34 -1.39 -19.24
N SER A 601 34.50 -0.36 -18.42
CA SER A 601 33.75 0.90 -18.48
C SER A 601 33.80 1.54 -19.88
N GLU A 602 34.93 1.41 -20.56
CA GLU A 602 35.19 1.89 -21.92
C GLU A 602 34.79 0.87 -22.99
N ARG A 603 33.78 0.02 -22.71
CA ARG A 603 33.19 -0.97 -23.63
C ARG A 603 34.15 -2.00 -24.22
N GLU A 604 35.37 -2.12 -23.70
CA GLU A 604 36.33 -3.11 -24.18
C GLU A 604 35.96 -4.49 -23.64
N LEU A 605 35.80 -5.45 -24.55
CA LEU A 605 35.48 -6.83 -24.20
C LEU A 605 36.70 -7.72 -24.42
N THR A 606 37.34 -8.15 -23.34
CA THR A 606 38.57 -8.95 -23.38
C THR A 606 38.35 -10.35 -22.81
N SER A 607 38.84 -11.38 -23.50
CA SER A 607 38.85 -12.74 -22.96
C SER A 607 39.85 -12.84 -21.80
N LEU A 608 39.47 -13.54 -20.72
CA LEU A 608 40.34 -13.83 -19.58
C LEU A 608 40.40 -15.34 -19.33
N THR A 609 41.48 -15.79 -18.72
CA THR A 609 41.55 -17.11 -18.08
C THR A 609 41.10 -17.04 -16.62
N LEU A 610 40.81 -18.18 -16.01
CA LEU A 610 40.50 -18.22 -14.58
C LEU A 610 41.72 -17.82 -13.73
N GLU A 611 42.93 -18.20 -14.15
CA GLU A 611 44.17 -17.75 -13.51
C GLU A 611 44.34 -16.23 -13.57
N ASP A 612 44.00 -15.59 -14.69
CA ASP A 612 44.05 -14.12 -14.81
C ASP A 612 43.11 -13.44 -13.81
N ILE A 613 41.88 -13.98 -13.67
CA ILE A 613 40.88 -13.43 -12.73
C ILE A 613 41.37 -13.60 -11.29
N LYS A 614 41.87 -14.78 -10.92
CA LYS A 614 42.41 -15.02 -9.58
C LYS A 614 43.59 -14.11 -9.27
N SER A 615 44.55 -13.99 -10.19
CA SER A 615 45.69 -13.09 -10.03
C SER A 615 45.24 -11.64 -9.82
N LYS A 616 44.24 -11.17 -10.58
CA LYS A 616 43.70 -9.81 -10.45
C LYS A 616 42.93 -9.60 -9.14
N LEU A 617 42.27 -10.62 -8.61
CA LEU A 617 41.64 -10.56 -7.29
C LEU A 617 42.70 -10.54 -6.18
N ASP A 618 43.75 -11.35 -6.31
CA ASP A 618 44.83 -11.47 -5.34
C ASP A 618 45.70 -10.21 -5.25
N ASP A 619 45.95 -9.56 -6.39
CA ASP A 619 46.74 -8.31 -6.46
C ASP A 619 45.92 -7.03 -6.23
N GLY A 620 44.60 -7.16 -6.02
CA GLY A 620 43.68 -6.04 -5.77
C GLY A 620 43.31 -5.23 -7.00
N THR A 621 43.71 -5.65 -8.21
CA THR A 621 43.23 -5.03 -9.46
C THR A 621 41.72 -5.19 -9.59
N PHE A 622 41.18 -6.35 -9.24
CA PHE A 622 39.75 -6.62 -9.16
C PHE A 622 39.33 -6.76 -7.70
N GLU A 623 38.26 -6.08 -7.33
CA GLU A 623 37.66 -6.17 -5.99
C GLU A 623 36.14 -6.26 -6.09
N TYR A 624 35.53 -7.07 -5.23
CA TYR A 624 34.07 -7.06 -5.07
C TYR A 624 33.67 -5.73 -4.42
N ILE A 625 32.66 -5.04 -4.96
CA ILE A 625 32.24 -3.70 -4.50
C ILE A 625 31.69 -3.84 -3.06
N GLU A 626 30.84 -4.84 -2.84
CA GLU A 626 30.34 -5.22 -1.53
C GLU A 626 30.70 -6.66 -1.15
N ARG A 627 30.79 -6.93 0.16
CA ARG A 627 31.12 -8.29 0.67
C ARG A 627 30.10 -9.33 0.23
N LYS A 628 28.81 -8.96 0.20
CA LYS A 628 27.67 -9.82 -0.19
C LYS A 628 27.50 -9.98 -1.69
N ASP A 629 28.31 -9.31 -2.52
CA ASP A 629 28.19 -9.42 -3.97
C ASP A 629 28.43 -10.86 -4.45
N PRO A 630 27.68 -11.30 -5.49
CA PRO A 630 27.88 -12.60 -6.12
C PRO A 630 29.34 -12.81 -6.50
N LYS A 631 29.88 -14.00 -6.19
CA LYS A 631 31.26 -14.32 -6.48
C LYS A 631 31.40 -14.84 -7.91
N ILE A 632 32.54 -14.54 -8.53
CA ILE A 632 32.84 -15.06 -9.86
C ILE A 632 33.00 -16.58 -9.75
N PRO A 633 32.27 -17.37 -10.56
CA PRO A 633 32.40 -18.83 -10.54
C PRO A 633 33.86 -19.28 -10.66
N GLY A 634 34.25 -20.29 -9.87
CA GLY A 634 35.61 -20.84 -9.86
C GLY A 634 36.65 -20.05 -9.07
N THR A 635 36.32 -18.87 -8.50
CA THR A 635 37.25 -18.04 -7.70
C THR A 635 37.25 -18.33 -6.21
N VAL A 636 36.16 -18.91 -5.67
CA VAL A 636 36.04 -19.28 -4.25
C VAL A 636 36.15 -20.79 -4.11
N GLU A 637 36.88 -21.26 -3.11
CA GLU A 637 36.88 -22.69 -2.76
C GLU A 637 35.53 -23.08 -2.15
N PRO A 638 35.04 -24.31 -2.36
CA PRO A 638 33.79 -24.73 -1.74
C PRO A 638 34.01 -24.68 -0.23
N ASP A 639 33.12 -24.05 0.52
CA ASP A 639 33.10 -24.20 1.98
C ASP A 639 33.19 -25.70 2.30
N GLU A 640 34.31 -26.13 2.89
CA GLU A 640 34.38 -27.44 3.53
C GLU A 640 33.42 -27.45 4.72
N GLY A 641 32.18 -27.89 4.46
CA GLY A 641 31.26 -28.40 5.48
C GLY A 641 30.28 -27.38 6.06
N LYS A 642 29.03 -27.43 5.58
CA LYS A 642 27.87 -27.20 6.47
C LYS A 642 27.50 -28.50 7.16
N GLY A 643 28.14 -28.73 8.29
CA GLY A 643 27.59 -29.53 9.38
C GLY A 643 27.20 -28.58 10.51
N GLU A 644 25.92 -28.21 10.53
CA GLU A 644 25.00 -27.93 11.67
C GLU A 644 23.84 -27.03 11.23
#